data_AF-D0NCA5-F1
#
_entry.id   AF-D0NCA5-F1
#
_cell.length_a   1.000
_cell.length_b   1.000
_cell.length_c   1.000
_cell.angle_alpha   90.00
_cell.angle_beta   90.00
_cell.angle_gamma   90.00
#
_symmetry.space_group_name_H-M   'P 1'
#
loop_
_entity.id
_entity.type
_entity.pdbx_description
1 polymer ?
#
loop_
_entity_poly.entity_id
_entity_poly.type
_entity_poly.pdbx_seq_one_letter_code
_entity_poly.pdbx_strand_id
1 'polypeptide(L)'
;MAAPAPDLTDINAMLQVAIAAARAAGAHMKSHLSTSRVEKTKSSKDDLVTVVDKQCQDLVFATIKETFPSHEFLGEENVEPGSEASVQALRDMVSKEWLWIVDPIDGTTNFVHHRPASVVSVACARLGEVVVGVIYDPYRDEIFTAQKSKGTFLNGQPAHVSHEASFSEALVGFGIGTKDSVRLPMLDCAREFSAKCRGLRLQGAAAIELAWTAAGRQSAFFELDLNSWDVAAGALLVKEAGGEVTNSDGTPFSLSTRNIVVSNNKGDIHTSMIELIKKADAVDATPLPTFVRPKMAEQLPAPYHVNTWFFVCGPLAVNTFLLGLAANLRVFKRNNLAFDRVMDMRPDEVPTADGIFKTGLFMCLVQLLLFNGEAARRGGAFGVDETRMEMLLLGYAIVAASLLLCPFDVLHYKFRMFVLRKLARCFWPFQQFSFKLPTHATPFIEVFMADGMTSLSKFIQDLIRATQCLISFQRTTSVNDRFLHLLNTMKYCSSLLVISVGAYPMLIGRARPEQSSFFLLCAVFNSLYSFLWDVVMDWGLGQPKLPRRVAFLRHHLTYRPRKIYYLVIVVDFILRILWVTKWWDWMHRGVHFKLVSQVAEVVRRIIWNFVRVEWQCIKLDILATKKLSADTVELDEIIEKVPLMQEHEEELEDTRPRMRPLSRPNSFSAEASGTETSSTLRPSPLHANTDTERLLQADADSREAQQDEMIAPAAITVASYPDKPQAMLVSHGDTHHRRESSPSKAATEDAEASEL
;
A
#
# COMPACT_ATOMS: atom_id res chain seq x y z
N MET A 1 60.57 0.25 60.24
CA MET A 1 60.30 -1.10 59.72
C MET A 1 59.47 -0.94 58.45
N ALA A 2 59.77 -1.67 57.38
CA ALA A 2 58.81 -1.79 56.28
C ALA A 2 57.61 -2.64 56.75
N ALA A 3 56.45 -2.44 56.14
CA ALA A 3 55.37 -3.42 56.29
C ALA A 3 55.83 -4.78 55.73
N PRO A 4 55.37 -5.92 56.28
CA PRO A 4 55.55 -7.20 55.61
C PRO A 4 54.95 -7.10 54.20
N ALA A 5 55.61 -7.72 53.21
CA ALA A 5 55.04 -7.83 51.87
C ALA A 5 53.65 -8.51 51.97
N PRO A 6 52.64 -8.04 51.23
CA PRO A 6 51.32 -8.66 51.26
C PRO A 6 51.43 -10.12 50.85
N ASP A 7 50.71 -10.99 51.56
CA ASP A 7 50.54 -12.37 51.14
C ASP A 7 49.88 -12.38 49.76
N LEU A 8 50.54 -12.99 48.77
CA LEU A 8 50.03 -13.02 47.39
C LEU A 8 48.76 -13.87 47.25
N THR A 9 48.32 -14.53 48.32
CA THR A 9 47.02 -15.20 48.43
C THR A 9 45.97 -14.41 49.24
N ASP A 10 46.30 -13.22 49.78
CA ASP A 10 45.33 -12.40 50.50
C ASP A 10 44.34 -11.72 49.56
N ILE A 11 43.13 -12.26 49.54
CA ILE A 11 41.98 -11.76 48.79
C ILE A 11 41.58 -10.34 49.27
N ASN A 12 41.86 -9.96 50.52
CA ASN A 12 41.63 -8.58 50.98
C ASN A 12 42.67 -7.60 50.38
N ALA A 13 43.96 -7.97 50.32
CA ALA A 13 44.96 -7.17 49.59
C ALA A 13 44.57 -7.01 48.11
N MET A 14 44.06 -8.07 47.46
CA MET A 14 43.51 -7.98 46.10
C MET A 14 42.33 -7.00 46.02
N LEU A 15 41.41 -7.02 46.99
CA LEU A 15 40.32 -6.05 47.06
C LEU A 15 40.80 -4.60 47.22
N GLN A 16 41.80 -4.33 48.07
CA GLN A 16 42.35 -2.98 48.22
C GLN A 16 43.02 -2.47 46.93
N VAL A 17 43.75 -3.34 46.22
CA VAL A 17 44.35 -3.00 44.92
C VAL A 17 43.30 -2.79 43.83
N ALA A 18 42.23 -3.60 43.81
CA ALA A 18 41.10 -3.42 42.91
C ALA A 18 40.38 -2.08 43.14
N ILE A 19 40.17 -1.70 44.41
CA ILE A 19 39.64 -0.39 44.83
C ILE A 19 40.53 0.76 44.33
N ALA A 20 41.85 0.65 44.52
CA ALA A 20 42.80 1.68 44.08
C ALA A 20 42.81 1.84 42.55
N ALA A 21 42.87 0.71 41.82
CA ALA A 21 42.86 0.69 40.36
C ALA A 21 41.55 1.26 39.77
N ALA A 22 40.39 0.84 40.27
CA ALA A 22 39.10 1.36 39.83
C ALA A 22 38.96 2.86 40.12
N ARG A 23 39.41 3.35 41.28
CA ARG A 23 39.40 4.78 41.62
C ARG A 23 40.35 5.61 40.75
N ALA A 24 41.52 5.09 40.42
CA ALA A 24 42.48 5.75 39.52
C ALA A 24 41.90 5.90 38.10
N ALA A 25 41.36 4.82 37.52
CA ALA A 25 40.71 4.86 36.21
C ALA A 25 39.45 5.73 36.20
N GLY A 26 38.58 5.65 37.22
CA GLY A 26 37.39 6.48 37.29
C GLY A 26 37.70 7.98 37.46
N ALA A 27 38.80 8.33 38.13
CA ALA A 27 39.30 9.70 38.16
C ALA A 27 39.83 10.18 36.80
N HIS A 28 40.48 9.29 36.03
CA HIS A 28 40.93 9.57 34.66
C HIS A 28 39.76 9.72 33.68
N MET A 29 38.75 8.85 33.76
CA MET A 29 37.50 9.02 33.01
C MET A 29 36.84 10.37 33.33
N LYS A 30 36.73 10.71 34.62
CA LYS A 30 36.09 11.96 35.07
C LYS A 30 36.81 13.22 34.58
N SER A 31 38.14 13.20 34.46
CA SER A 31 38.92 14.35 33.95
C SER A 31 38.80 14.54 32.43
N HIS A 32 38.38 13.51 31.68
CA HIS A 32 38.23 13.55 30.22
C HIS A 32 36.77 13.73 29.74
N LEU A 33 35.81 13.95 30.65
CA LEU A 33 34.39 14.16 30.32
C LEU A 33 34.12 15.34 29.37
N SER A 34 34.99 16.35 29.32
CA SER A 34 34.87 17.51 28.42
C SER A 34 35.60 17.33 27.09
N THR A 35 36.37 16.25 26.93
CA THR A 35 37.21 15.96 25.75
C THR A 35 36.88 14.62 25.08
N SER A 36 35.87 13.90 25.57
CA SER A 36 35.37 12.60 25.11
C SER A 36 34.81 12.63 23.67
N ARG A 37 35.71 12.65 22.68
CA ARG A 37 35.38 12.50 21.26
C ARG A 37 35.50 11.03 20.85
N VAL A 38 34.55 10.55 20.05
CA VAL A 38 34.66 9.28 19.34
C VAL A 38 35.87 9.35 18.41
N GLU A 39 36.83 8.43 18.59
CA GLU A 39 37.93 8.28 17.63
C GLU A 39 37.55 7.26 16.54
N LYS A 40 36.94 6.13 16.94
CA LYS A 40 36.53 5.03 16.06
C LYS A 40 35.25 4.35 16.55
N THR A 41 34.63 3.61 15.63
CA THR A 41 33.63 2.57 15.91
C THR A 41 34.30 1.19 15.89
N LYS A 42 33.96 0.27 16.80
CA LYS A 42 34.52 -1.10 16.84
C LYS A 42 33.83 -2.01 15.80
N SER A 43 32.75 -2.71 16.15
CA SER A 43 32.05 -3.66 15.26
C SER A 43 30.88 -3.06 14.47
N SER A 44 30.30 -1.95 14.92
CA SER A 44 29.12 -1.32 14.32
C SER A 44 29.09 0.19 14.57
N LYS A 45 28.15 0.92 13.96
CA LYS A 45 27.97 2.37 14.22
C LYS A 45 27.55 2.68 15.65
N ASP A 46 26.97 1.71 16.35
CA ASP A 46 26.43 1.84 17.71
C ASP A 46 27.48 1.46 18.78
N ASP A 47 28.64 0.99 18.34
CA ASP A 47 29.70 0.36 19.12
C ASP A 47 30.95 1.25 19.07
N LEU A 48 31.19 2.01 20.13
CA LEU A 48 32.09 3.17 20.17
C LEU A 48 33.34 2.88 20.99
N VAL A 49 34.45 3.50 20.62
CA VAL A 49 35.68 3.51 21.44
C VAL A 49 36.32 4.89 21.45
N THR A 50 36.89 5.26 22.60
CA THR A 50 37.70 6.48 22.76
C THR A 50 39.11 6.12 23.22
N VAL A 51 40.01 7.09 23.14
CA VAL A 51 41.37 6.94 23.69
C VAL A 51 41.35 6.76 25.22
N VAL A 52 40.27 7.20 25.88
CA VAL A 52 40.12 7.17 27.34
C VAL A 52 39.87 5.76 27.87
N ASP A 53 39.11 4.93 27.13
CA ASP A 53 38.83 3.53 27.49
C ASP A 53 40.15 2.74 27.62
N LYS A 54 41.01 2.84 26.60
CA LYS A 54 42.34 2.21 26.62
C LYS A 54 43.24 2.76 27.72
N GLN A 55 43.26 4.08 27.92
CA GLN A 55 44.04 4.70 29.01
C GLN A 55 43.57 4.23 30.40
N CYS A 56 42.27 4.07 30.62
CA CYS A 56 41.72 3.53 31.85
C CYS A 56 42.13 2.07 32.04
N GLN A 57 42.11 1.24 30.99
CA GLN A 57 42.57 -0.15 31.06
C GLN A 57 44.07 -0.23 31.41
N ASP A 58 44.91 0.55 30.73
CA ASP A 58 46.36 0.57 30.96
C ASP A 58 46.71 1.04 32.39
N LEU A 59 45.95 2.00 32.94
CA LEU A 59 46.05 2.42 34.35
C LEU A 59 45.67 1.28 35.31
N VAL A 60 44.52 0.62 35.12
CA VAL A 60 44.09 -0.52 35.95
C VAL A 60 45.14 -1.63 35.92
N PHE A 61 45.65 -1.97 34.74
CA PHE A 61 46.65 -3.01 34.56
C PHE A 61 47.99 -2.64 35.24
N ALA A 62 48.41 -1.38 35.18
CA ALA A 62 49.62 -0.91 35.85
C ALA A 62 49.50 -1.02 37.38
N THR A 63 48.46 -0.42 37.98
CA THR A 63 48.24 -0.44 39.44
C THR A 63 48.14 -1.86 40.00
N ILE A 64 47.53 -2.80 39.25
CA ILE A 64 47.46 -4.20 39.67
C ILE A 64 48.84 -4.88 39.54
N LYS A 65 49.56 -4.70 38.42
CA LYS A 65 50.88 -5.34 38.18
C LYS A 65 51.96 -4.89 39.16
N GLU A 66 51.86 -3.68 39.72
CA GLU A 66 52.77 -3.20 40.77
C GLU A 66 52.73 -4.08 42.03
N THR A 67 51.57 -4.67 42.37
CA THR A 67 51.41 -5.57 43.54
C THR A 67 51.39 -7.04 43.15
N PHE A 68 50.79 -7.38 42.00
CA PHE A 68 50.54 -8.75 41.55
C PHE A 68 51.14 -9.01 40.15
N PRO A 69 52.49 -8.95 39.98
CA PRO A 69 53.15 -9.02 38.67
C PRO A 69 53.04 -10.38 37.97
N SER A 70 52.61 -11.43 38.68
CA SER A 70 52.41 -12.79 38.16
C SER A 70 50.96 -13.11 37.76
N HIS A 71 50.01 -12.18 37.94
CA HIS A 71 48.61 -12.40 37.61
C HIS A 71 48.33 -12.08 36.14
N GLU A 72 47.33 -12.76 35.57
CA GLU A 72 46.94 -12.61 34.16
C GLU A 72 45.79 -11.60 34.01
N PHE A 73 45.57 -11.11 32.79
CA PHE A 73 44.62 -10.02 32.51
C PHE A 73 43.76 -10.30 31.28
N LEU A 74 42.45 -10.08 31.42
CA LEU A 74 41.46 -10.07 30.34
C LEU A 74 40.69 -8.74 30.43
N GLY A 75 40.93 -7.83 29.49
CA GLY A 75 40.24 -6.55 29.39
C GLY A 75 39.78 -6.28 27.97
N GLU A 76 38.68 -5.52 27.83
CA GLU A 76 37.99 -5.32 26.56
C GLU A 76 38.90 -4.79 25.44
N GLU A 77 39.73 -3.78 25.75
CA GLU A 77 40.56 -3.07 24.76
C GLU A 77 41.78 -3.89 24.26
N ASN A 78 41.87 -5.16 24.68
CA ASN A 78 42.83 -6.15 24.22
C ASN A 78 42.17 -7.34 23.51
N VAL A 79 40.85 -7.33 23.29
CA VAL A 79 40.10 -8.40 22.60
C VAL A 79 39.50 -7.88 21.31
N GLU A 80 39.62 -8.65 20.22
CA GLU A 80 39.05 -8.29 18.93
C GLU A 80 37.50 -8.22 18.98
N PRO A 81 36.84 -7.31 18.23
CA PRO A 81 35.40 -7.11 18.35
C PRO A 81 34.57 -8.33 17.91
N GLY A 82 33.71 -8.83 18.80
CA GLY A 82 32.71 -9.85 18.49
C GLY A 82 32.58 -10.95 19.54
N SER A 83 31.41 -11.58 19.63
CA SER A 83 31.10 -12.58 20.67
C SER A 83 32.02 -13.81 20.58
N GLU A 84 32.40 -14.25 19.38
CA GLU A 84 33.32 -15.39 19.19
C GLU A 84 34.73 -15.09 19.72
N ALA A 85 35.24 -13.88 19.46
CA ALA A 85 36.54 -13.44 19.96
C ALA A 85 36.55 -13.28 21.49
N SER A 86 35.50 -12.68 22.06
CA SER A 86 35.29 -12.61 23.52
C SER A 86 35.23 -14.00 24.17
N VAL A 87 34.47 -14.93 23.59
CA VAL A 87 34.38 -16.32 24.07
C VAL A 87 35.74 -17.04 23.97
N GLN A 88 36.51 -16.81 22.91
CA GLN A 88 37.83 -17.43 22.76
C GLN A 88 38.86 -16.85 23.74
N ALA A 89 38.96 -15.52 23.86
CA ALA A 89 39.85 -14.85 24.80
C ALA A 89 39.58 -15.27 26.26
N LEU A 90 38.30 -15.47 26.63
CA LEU A 90 37.96 -16.03 27.93
C LEU A 90 38.41 -17.50 28.06
N ARG A 91 38.18 -18.36 27.06
CA ARG A 91 38.56 -19.79 27.11
C ARG A 91 40.06 -19.99 27.37
N ASP A 92 40.90 -19.16 26.77
CA ASP A 92 42.35 -19.24 26.89
C ASP A 92 42.88 -18.72 28.25
N MET A 93 42.04 -18.00 29.01
CA MET A 93 42.39 -17.35 30.28
C MET A 93 41.64 -17.89 31.52
N VAL A 94 40.47 -18.51 31.36
CA VAL A 94 39.60 -18.91 32.49
C VAL A 94 40.23 -19.95 33.43
N SER A 95 41.21 -20.72 32.94
CA SER A 95 41.93 -21.76 33.70
C SER A 95 43.20 -21.26 34.42
N LYS A 96 43.55 -19.97 34.29
CA LYS A 96 44.69 -19.37 34.99
C LYS A 96 44.44 -19.36 36.51
N GLU A 97 45.50 -19.46 37.32
CA GLU A 97 45.31 -19.43 38.78
C GLU A 97 44.72 -18.11 39.24
N TRP A 98 45.20 -16.98 38.72
CA TRP A 98 44.67 -15.65 39.02
C TRP A 98 44.48 -14.84 37.74
N LEU A 99 43.23 -14.46 37.47
CA LEU A 99 42.82 -13.67 36.31
C LEU A 99 42.11 -12.40 36.76
N TRP A 100 42.64 -11.24 36.37
CA TRP A 100 41.96 -9.97 36.47
C TRP A 100 41.10 -9.73 35.24
N ILE A 101 39.80 -9.48 35.44
CA ILE A 101 38.83 -9.23 34.38
C ILE A 101 38.37 -7.79 34.51
N VAL A 102 38.51 -6.99 33.45
CA VAL A 102 38.38 -5.52 33.52
C VAL A 102 37.53 -4.99 32.37
N ASP A 103 36.50 -4.22 32.73
CA ASP A 103 35.90 -3.24 31.82
C ASP A 103 36.39 -1.85 32.24
N PRO A 104 37.14 -1.13 31.38
CA PRO A 104 37.65 0.19 31.73
C PRO A 104 36.56 1.26 31.79
N ILE A 105 35.52 1.18 30.97
CA ILE A 105 34.40 2.14 30.87
C ILE A 105 33.14 1.39 30.40
N ASP A 106 32.47 0.67 31.30
CA ASP A 106 31.17 0.06 31.02
C ASP A 106 30.19 1.20 30.68
N GLY A 107 29.61 1.13 29.49
CA GLY A 107 28.80 2.20 28.92
C GLY A 107 29.61 3.32 28.25
N THR A 108 30.63 3.02 27.42
CA THR A 108 31.33 4.01 26.58
C THR A 108 30.38 4.95 25.84
N THR A 109 29.23 4.48 25.38
CA THR A 109 28.19 5.32 24.75
C THR A 109 27.61 6.36 25.71
N ASN A 110 27.39 6.02 26.98
CA ASN A 110 27.00 7.00 28.01
C ASN A 110 28.12 8.02 28.28
N PHE A 111 29.38 7.56 28.37
CA PHE A 111 30.54 8.43 28.55
C PHE A 111 30.67 9.45 27.41
N VAL A 112 30.63 9.00 26.15
CA VAL A 112 30.68 9.84 24.93
C VAL A 112 29.54 10.87 24.89
N HIS A 113 28.33 10.49 25.32
CA HIS A 113 27.17 11.38 25.37
C HIS A 113 27.03 12.16 26.69
N HIS A 114 28.06 12.15 27.55
CA HIS A 114 28.09 12.82 28.85
C HIS A 114 26.95 12.42 29.83
N ARG A 115 26.34 11.24 29.64
CA ARG A 115 25.28 10.71 30.51
C ARG A 115 25.93 10.08 31.77
N PRO A 116 25.55 10.47 33.00
CA PRO A 116 26.19 10.00 34.23
C PRO A 116 25.73 8.59 34.63
N ALA A 117 26.11 7.61 33.81
CA ALA A 117 25.79 6.20 33.93
C ALA A 117 26.82 5.32 33.19
N SER A 118 28.12 5.62 33.36
CA SER A 118 29.22 4.72 32.98
C SER A 118 30.13 4.47 34.20
N VAL A 119 30.81 3.32 34.24
CA VAL A 119 31.56 2.87 35.42
C VAL A 119 32.84 2.13 35.04
N VAL A 120 33.76 1.99 36.01
CA VAL A 120 34.89 1.05 35.90
C VAL A 120 34.50 -0.26 36.58
N SER A 121 34.68 -1.41 35.90
CA SER A 121 34.45 -2.76 36.43
C SER A 121 35.78 -3.49 36.59
N VAL A 122 36.09 -3.99 37.79
CA VAL A 122 37.31 -4.76 38.06
C VAL A 122 36.96 -6.00 38.89
N ALA A 123 37.21 -7.18 38.35
CA ALA A 123 37.06 -8.45 39.04
C ALA A 123 38.39 -9.20 39.13
N CYS A 124 38.56 -9.99 40.19
CA CYS A 124 39.61 -11.02 40.25
C CYS A 124 38.94 -12.39 40.37
N ALA A 125 39.31 -13.30 39.47
CA ALA A 125 38.88 -14.70 39.50
C ALA A 125 40.06 -15.63 39.78
N ARG A 126 39.81 -16.66 40.60
CA ARG A 126 40.75 -17.75 40.85
C ARG A 126 40.25 -19.03 40.18
N LEU A 127 41.01 -19.59 39.24
CA LEU A 127 40.65 -20.82 38.49
C LEU A 127 39.20 -20.79 37.94
N GLY A 128 38.78 -19.63 37.41
CA GLY A 128 37.46 -19.42 36.83
C GLY A 128 36.35 -18.99 37.81
N GLU A 129 36.61 -18.96 39.12
CA GLU A 129 35.65 -18.49 40.14
C GLU A 129 35.97 -17.06 40.59
N VAL A 130 35.01 -16.13 40.49
CA VAL A 130 35.21 -14.73 40.93
C VAL A 130 35.28 -14.67 42.46
N VAL A 131 36.36 -14.08 42.98
CA VAL A 131 36.63 -13.94 44.43
C VAL A 131 36.65 -12.49 44.92
N VAL A 132 36.91 -11.52 44.03
CA VAL A 132 36.84 -10.08 44.26
C VAL A 132 36.05 -9.44 43.12
N GLY A 133 35.17 -8.49 43.45
CA GLY A 133 34.44 -7.66 42.49
C GLY A 133 34.35 -6.23 42.98
N VAL A 134 34.74 -5.28 42.13
CA VAL A 134 34.69 -3.84 42.38
C VAL A 134 34.05 -3.15 41.18
N ILE A 135 33.06 -2.29 41.44
CA ILE A 135 32.47 -1.40 40.43
C ILE A 135 32.50 0.01 40.99
N TYR A 136 32.96 0.98 40.20
CA TYR A 136 33.10 2.37 40.64
C TYR A 136 32.37 3.35 39.70
N ASP A 137 31.43 4.10 40.28
CA ASP A 137 30.75 5.24 39.66
C ASP A 137 31.43 6.55 40.09
N PRO A 138 32.26 7.17 39.22
CA PRO A 138 32.93 8.42 39.54
C PRO A 138 32.02 9.63 39.42
N TYR A 139 30.81 9.53 38.86
CA TYR A 139 29.84 10.63 38.86
C TYR A 139 29.26 10.83 40.26
N ARG A 140 29.00 9.74 40.99
CA ARG A 140 28.41 9.73 42.34
C ARG A 140 29.43 9.55 43.47
N ASP A 141 30.67 9.16 43.15
CA ASP A 141 31.68 8.66 44.10
C ASP A 141 31.14 7.46 44.91
N GLU A 142 30.58 6.51 44.17
CA GLU A 142 30.02 5.27 44.72
C GLU A 142 30.88 4.09 44.28
N ILE A 143 31.58 3.48 45.23
CA ILE A 143 32.30 2.23 45.02
C ILE A 143 31.53 1.07 45.66
N PHE A 144 31.16 0.12 44.81
CA PHE A 144 30.49 -1.13 45.16
C PHE A 144 31.56 -2.22 45.23
N THR A 145 31.68 -2.91 46.35
CA THR A 145 32.74 -3.90 46.59
C THR A 145 32.18 -5.20 47.15
N ALA A 146 32.68 -6.33 46.66
CA ALA A 146 32.41 -7.65 47.21
C ALA A 146 33.69 -8.49 47.26
N GLN A 147 33.77 -9.29 48.31
CA GLN A 147 34.72 -10.39 48.43
C GLN A 147 33.93 -11.66 48.73
N LYS A 148 34.31 -12.79 48.12
CA LYS A 148 33.61 -14.07 48.31
C LYS A 148 33.49 -14.44 49.80
N SER A 149 32.28 -14.77 50.22
CA SER A 149 31.88 -15.09 51.60
C SER A 149 32.19 -13.98 52.62
N LYS A 150 32.00 -12.70 52.22
CA LYS A 150 32.15 -11.50 53.06
C LYS A 150 30.99 -10.50 52.94
N GLY A 151 30.10 -10.68 51.98
CA GLY A 151 29.04 -9.72 51.70
C GLY A 151 29.46 -8.60 50.76
N THR A 152 28.47 -7.83 50.32
CA THR A 152 28.63 -6.66 49.45
C THR A 152 28.56 -5.37 50.25
N PHE A 153 29.34 -4.37 49.85
CA PHE A 153 29.41 -3.06 50.49
C PHE A 153 29.29 -1.94 49.45
N LEU A 154 28.67 -0.83 49.83
CA LEU A 154 28.65 0.44 49.10
C LEU A 154 29.36 1.48 49.96
N ASN A 155 30.47 2.04 49.47
CA ASN A 155 31.31 2.99 50.21
C ASN A 155 31.69 2.50 51.63
N GLY A 156 31.92 1.19 51.77
CA GLY A 156 32.28 0.52 53.02
C GLY A 156 31.10 0.22 53.98
N GLN A 157 29.87 0.61 53.65
CA GLN A 157 28.66 0.22 54.39
C GLN A 157 28.05 -1.05 53.78
N PRO A 158 27.56 -2.02 54.58
CA PRO A 158 26.91 -3.22 54.04
C PRO A 158 25.74 -2.87 53.11
N ALA A 159 25.63 -3.59 52.00
CA ALA A 159 24.60 -3.43 50.99
C ALA A 159 23.91 -4.77 50.71
N HIS A 160 22.60 -4.71 50.50
CA HIS A 160 21.74 -5.86 50.28
C HIS A 160 20.79 -5.62 49.11
N VAL A 161 20.40 -6.71 48.47
CA VAL A 161 19.32 -6.72 47.47
C VAL A 161 17.97 -6.31 48.07
N SER A 162 17.03 -5.89 47.20
CA SER A 162 15.72 -5.36 47.61
C SER A 162 14.81 -6.41 48.28
N HIS A 163 13.61 -5.98 48.70
CA HIS A 163 12.71 -6.79 49.54
C HIS A 163 11.40 -7.20 48.86
N GLU A 164 11.09 -6.69 47.66
CA GLU A 164 9.91 -7.07 46.88
C GLU A 164 9.89 -8.59 46.65
N ALA A 165 8.75 -9.24 46.87
CA ALA A 165 8.60 -10.70 46.75
C ALA A 165 7.68 -11.12 45.59
N SER A 166 7.15 -10.18 44.82
CA SER A 166 6.42 -10.46 43.58
C SER A 166 7.03 -9.69 42.41
N PHE A 167 7.11 -10.35 41.25
CA PHE A 167 7.50 -9.74 39.99
C PHE A 167 6.62 -8.54 39.63
N SER A 168 5.34 -8.55 40.02
CA SER A 168 4.42 -7.42 39.88
C SER A 168 4.85 -6.14 40.61
N GLU A 169 5.67 -6.29 41.66
CA GLU A 169 6.22 -5.19 42.44
C GLU A 169 7.65 -4.82 42.03
N ALA A 170 8.32 -5.69 41.27
CA ALA A 170 9.72 -5.57 40.91
C ALA A 170 9.99 -4.38 39.99
N LEU A 171 11.05 -3.64 40.30
CA LEU A 171 11.71 -2.72 39.38
C LEU A 171 12.82 -3.50 38.66
N VAL A 172 12.79 -3.52 37.33
CA VAL A 172 13.69 -4.39 36.54
C VAL A 172 14.55 -3.57 35.59
N GLY A 173 15.87 -3.63 35.77
CA GLY A 173 16.83 -3.14 34.80
C GLY A 173 16.87 -4.06 33.57
N PHE A 174 17.12 -3.50 32.40
CA PHE A 174 17.40 -4.29 31.19
C PHE A 174 18.31 -3.49 30.26
N GLY A 175 19.18 -4.20 29.54
CA GLY A 175 19.89 -3.61 28.41
C GLY A 175 19.18 -3.89 27.07
N ILE A 176 19.89 -3.75 25.96
CA ILE A 176 19.29 -3.91 24.62
C ILE A 176 20.28 -4.40 23.54
N GLY A 177 21.59 -4.39 23.81
CA GLY A 177 22.62 -4.75 22.83
C GLY A 177 22.70 -3.85 21.57
N THR A 178 23.84 -3.99 20.86
CA THR A 178 24.13 -3.29 19.60
C THR A 178 23.73 -4.09 18.35
N LYS A 179 23.55 -5.40 18.47
CA LYS A 179 23.27 -6.34 17.37
C LYS A 179 21.77 -6.60 17.25
N ASP A 180 21.22 -6.59 16.05
CA ASP A 180 19.78 -6.86 15.83
C ASP A 180 19.33 -8.26 16.26
N SER A 181 20.24 -9.24 16.26
CA SER A 181 20.03 -10.60 16.79
C SER A 181 19.89 -10.66 18.31
N VAL A 182 20.17 -9.57 19.03
CA VAL A 182 20.07 -9.41 20.49
C VAL A 182 18.96 -8.41 20.81
N ARG A 183 18.98 -7.26 20.11
CA ARG A 183 18.06 -6.14 20.26
C ARG A 183 16.60 -6.48 20.00
N LEU A 184 16.29 -7.31 19.01
CA LEU A 184 14.90 -7.72 18.76
C LEU A 184 14.39 -8.65 19.88
N PRO A 185 15.08 -9.75 20.24
CA PRO A 185 14.79 -10.52 21.45
C PRO A 185 14.65 -9.71 22.74
N MET A 186 15.55 -8.75 22.99
CA MET A 186 15.49 -7.89 24.18
C MET A 186 14.25 -6.99 24.21
N LEU A 187 13.80 -6.48 23.05
CA LEU A 187 12.55 -5.72 22.94
C LEU A 187 11.30 -6.61 23.11
N ASP A 188 11.34 -7.85 22.61
CA ASP A 188 10.28 -8.83 22.86
C ASP A 188 10.18 -9.16 24.37
N CYS A 189 11.31 -9.44 25.05
CA CYS A 189 11.37 -9.59 26.50
C CYS A 189 10.84 -8.35 27.24
N ALA A 190 11.29 -7.15 26.86
CA ALA A 190 10.86 -5.90 27.49
C ALA A 190 9.34 -5.70 27.43
N ARG A 191 8.67 -6.09 26.33
CA ARG A 191 7.20 -6.08 26.24
C ARG A 191 6.54 -7.10 27.17
N GLU A 192 7.07 -8.33 27.25
CA GLU A 192 6.50 -9.35 28.14
C GLU A 192 6.70 -9.00 29.63
N PHE A 193 7.78 -8.28 29.97
CA PHE A 193 8.09 -7.81 31.32
C PHE A 193 7.28 -6.56 31.69
N SER A 194 7.17 -5.56 30.80
CA SER A 194 6.49 -4.30 31.11
C SER A 194 4.99 -4.47 31.41
N ALA A 195 4.36 -5.49 30.83
CA ALA A 195 2.99 -5.89 31.12
C ALA A 195 2.80 -6.64 32.47
N LYS A 196 3.90 -6.96 33.18
CA LYS A 196 3.89 -7.81 34.38
C LYS A 196 4.69 -7.29 35.58
N CYS A 197 5.53 -6.27 35.44
CA CYS A 197 6.35 -5.71 36.52
C CYS A 197 5.97 -4.26 36.89
N ARG A 198 6.53 -3.71 37.96
CA ARG A 198 6.29 -2.30 38.37
C ARG A 198 6.88 -1.30 37.37
N GLY A 199 7.93 -1.70 36.65
CA GLY A 199 8.45 -0.94 35.51
C GLY A 199 9.89 -1.29 35.14
N LEU A 200 10.25 -0.95 33.91
CA LEU A 200 11.59 -1.19 33.36
C LEU A 200 12.52 0.02 33.51
N ARG A 201 13.83 -0.23 33.57
CA ARG A 201 14.90 0.78 33.54
C ARG A 201 15.98 0.36 32.53
N LEU A 202 16.51 1.33 31.80
CA LEU A 202 17.59 1.15 30.83
C LEU A 202 18.63 2.25 31.10
N GLN A 203 19.71 1.90 31.80
CA GLN A 203 20.82 2.82 32.03
C GLN A 203 21.81 2.83 30.87
N GLY A 204 22.03 1.70 30.18
CA GLY A 204 22.95 1.59 29.04
C GLY A 204 24.40 1.26 29.43
N ALA A 205 24.57 0.55 30.54
CA ALA A 205 25.81 0.08 31.12
C ALA A 205 25.45 -1.11 32.05
N ALA A 206 26.05 -2.28 31.88
CA ALA A 206 25.59 -3.52 32.53
C ALA A 206 26.08 -3.66 33.97
N ALA A 207 27.31 -3.23 34.25
CA ALA A 207 27.94 -3.31 35.56
C ALA A 207 27.23 -2.37 36.56
N ILE A 208 26.82 -1.16 36.16
CA ILE A 208 26.03 -0.27 37.04
C ILE A 208 24.64 -0.84 37.35
N GLU A 209 23.96 -1.51 36.41
CA GLU A 209 22.66 -2.15 36.64
C GLU A 209 22.78 -3.34 37.62
N LEU A 210 23.86 -4.12 37.51
CA LEU A 210 24.22 -5.19 38.46
C LEU A 210 24.55 -4.62 39.85
N ALA A 211 25.36 -3.56 39.93
CA ALA A 211 25.70 -2.87 41.18
C ALA A 211 24.46 -2.28 41.88
N TRP A 212 23.53 -1.68 41.13
CA TRP A 212 22.27 -1.15 41.65
C TRP A 212 21.30 -2.26 42.07
N THR A 213 21.34 -3.43 41.45
CA THR A 213 20.61 -4.62 41.92
C THR A 213 21.18 -5.11 43.26
N ALA A 214 22.52 -5.21 43.36
CA ALA A 214 23.22 -5.60 44.58
C ALA A 214 22.99 -4.63 45.76
N ALA A 215 22.77 -3.34 45.47
CA ALA A 215 22.44 -2.32 46.46
C ALA A 215 20.91 -2.07 46.62
N GLY A 216 20.07 -2.98 46.11
CA GLY A 216 18.62 -2.95 46.32
C GLY A 216 17.88 -1.76 45.71
N ARG A 217 18.52 -1.01 44.80
CA ARG A 217 17.92 0.13 44.07
C ARG A 217 16.96 -0.32 42.97
N GLN A 218 17.12 -1.56 42.53
CA GLN A 218 16.18 -2.30 41.71
C GLN A 218 16.18 -3.77 42.12
N SER A 219 15.10 -4.47 41.78
CA SER A 219 14.82 -5.84 42.24
C SER A 219 15.48 -6.89 41.36
N ALA A 220 15.83 -6.54 40.12
CA ALA A 220 16.38 -7.44 39.12
C ALA A 220 17.04 -6.71 37.94
N PHE A 221 17.85 -7.44 37.16
CA PHE A 221 18.39 -7.01 35.87
C PHE A 221 18.52 -8.19 34.89
N PHE A 222 18.38 -7.96 33.58
CA PHE A 222 18.71 -8.96 32.55
C PHE A 222 19.27 -8.35 31.26
N GLU A 223 20.22 -9.04 30.62
CA GLU A 223 20.69 -8.75 29.26
C GLU A 223 21.29 -10.00 28.58
N LEU A 224 21.29 -10.01 27.25
CA LEU A 224 21.74 -11.11 26.40
C LEU A 224 23.02 -10.71 25.63
N ASP A 225 23.88 -11.70 25.36
CA ASP A 225 25.16 -11.55 24.64
C ASP A 225 26.20 -10.59 25.27
N LEU A 226 26.19 -10.42 26.59
CA LEU A 226 27.23 -9.72 27.35
C LEU A 226 28.56 -10.50 27.41
N ASN A 227 29.66 -9.81 27.69
CA ASN A 227 30.99 -10.39 27.90
C ASN A 227 31.30 -10.60 29.39
N SER A 228 32.39 -11.30 29.68
CA SER A 228 32.80 -11.59 31.06
C SER A 228 33.21 -10.34 31.85
N TRP A 229 33.69 -9.27 31.20
CA TRP A 229 34.10 -8.03 31.87
C TRP A 229 32.91 -7.18 32.30
N ASP A 230 31.86 -7.11 31.48
CA ASP A 230 30.57 -6.49 31.77
C ASP A 230 29.94 -7.08 33.06
N VAL A 231 30.07 -8.41 33.26
CA VAL A 231 29.32 -9.13 34.31
C VAL A 231 30.11 -9.62 35.52
N ALA A 232 31.43 -9.87 35.43
CA ALA A 232 32.14 -10.64 36.48
C ALA A 232 32.09 -10.00 37.86
N ALA A 233 32.34 -8.69 37.97
CA ALA A 233 32.29 -7.98 39.26
C ALA A 233 30.84 -7.91 39.78
N GLY A 234 29.90 -7.56 38.91
CA GLY A 234 28.47 -7.42 39.23
C GLY A 234 27.82 -8.73 39.68
N ALA A 235 28.20 -9.86 39.07
CA ALA A 235 27.73 -11.18 39.45
C ALA A 235 28.18 -11.59 40.86
N LEU A 236 29.39 -11.22 41.31
CA LEU A 236 29.80 -11.43 42.71
C LEU A 236 29.04 -10.48 43.64
N LEU A 237 28.93 -9.19 43.26
CA LEU A 237 28.22 -8.17 44.05
C LEU A 237 26.77 -8.57 44.32
N VAL A 238 26.02 -9.10 43.35
CA VAL A 238 24.64 -9.55 43.57
C VAL A 238 24.58 -10.82 44.44
N LYS A 239 25.45 -11.80 44.22
CA LYS A 239 25.50 -13.04 45.04
C LYS A 239 25.79 -12.74 46.50
N GLU A 240 26.83 -11.95 46.78
CA GLU A 240 27.24 -11.58 48.15
C GLU A 240 26.26 -10.60 48.82
N ALA A 241 25.45 -9.86 48.05
CA ALA A 241 24.33 -9.07 48.57
C ALA A 241 23.08 -9.90 48.94
N GLY A 242 23.09 -11.22 48.69
CA GLY A 242 21.99 -12.14 48.97
C GLY A 242 20.99 -12.34 47.81
N GLY A 243 21.37 -11.94 46.59
CA GLY A 243 20.61 -12.14 45.37
C GLY A 243 20.91 -13.46 44.66
N GLU A 244 20.32 -13.63 43.47
CA GLU A 244 20.49 -14.80 42.59
C GLU A 244 20.99 -14.35 41.22
N VAL A 245 21.88 -15.15 40.61
CA VAL A 245 22.56 -14.85 39.34
C VAL A 245 22.66 -16.13 38.53
N THR A 246 21.99 -16.17 37.39
CA THR A 246 21.92 -17.32 36.48
C THR A 246 22.12 -16.89 35.03
N ASN A 247 22.24 -17.90 34.16
CA ASN A 247 22.01 -17.79 32.73
C ASN A 247 20.49 -17.80 32.44
N SER A 248 20.07 -17.19 31.33
CA SER A 248 18.69 -17.12 30.81
C SER A 248 17.92 -18.45 30.69
N ASP A 249 18.61 -19.58 30.63
CA ASP A 249 18.02 -20.92 30.66
C ASP A 249 17.70 -21.44 32.08
N GLY A 250 18.25 -20.79 33.12
CA GLY A 250 18.18 -21.17 34.53
C GLY A 250 19.45 -21.87 35.04
N THR A 251 20.51 -22.02 34.24
CA THR A 251 21.78 -22.62 34.70
C THR A 251 22.58 -21.66 35.58
N PRO A 252 23.32 -22.16 36.61
CA PRO A 252 24.07 -21.30 37.52
C PRO A 252 25.13 -20.45 36.81
N PHE A 253 25.27 -19.18 37.22
CA PHE A 253 26.26 -18.28 36.63
C PHE A 253 27.70 -18.81 36.74
N SER A 254 28.40 -18.76 35.60
CA SER A 254 29.85 -18.92 35.46
C SER A 254 30.40 -17.80 34.58
N LEU A 255 31.73 -17.64 34.47
CA LEU A 255 32.33 -16.57 33.65
C LEU A 255 31.97 -16.63 32.16
N SER A 256 31.53 -17.78 31.62
CA SER A 256 31.06 -17.93 30.24
C SER A 256 29.57 -17.61 30.04
N THR A 257 28.85 -17.22 31.10
CA THR A 257 27.44 -16.81 31.03
C THR A 257 27.31 -15.45 30.34
N ARG A 258 27.00 -15.45 29.04
CA ARG A 258 26.72 -14.22 28.25
C ARG A 258 25.29 -13.69 28.40
N ASN A 259 24.34 -14.58 28.70
CA ASN A 259 22.91 -14.26 28.77
C ASN A 259 22.47 -14.19 30.24
N ILE A 260 22.75 -13.07 30.91
CA ILE A 260 22.63 -12.97 32.36
C ILE A 260 21.21 -12.61 32.80
N VAL A 261 20.76 -13.26 33.89
CA VAL A 261 19.55 -12.91 34.62
C VAL A 261 19.92 -12.81 36.10
N VAL A 262 19.60 -11.68 36.73
CA VAL A 262 19.82 -11.49 38.17
C VAL A 262 18.56 -11.01 38.88
N SER A 263 18.42 -11.38 40.15
CA SER A 263 17.32 -10.91 41.00
C SER A 263 17.73 -10.77 42.46
N ASN A 264 16.85 -10.16 43.24
CA ASN A 264 16.94 -10.11 44.70
C ASN A 264 16.74 -11.48 45.40
N ASN A 265 16.47 -12.57 44.69
CA ASN A 265 16.21 -13.91 45.28
C ASN A 265 15.06 -13.88 46.31
N LYS A 266 13.91 -13.33 45.92
CA LYS A 266 12.69 -13.25 46.74
C LYS A 266 11.46 -13.69 45.93
N GLY A 267 10.65 -14.56 46.53
CA GLY A 267 9.36 -15.00 45.99
C GLY A 267 9.42 -15.53 44.55
N ASP A 268 8.60 -14.97 43.66
CA ASP A 268 8.46 -15.44 42.27
C ASP A 268 9.34 -14.70 41.24
N ILE A 269 10.16 -13.74 41.65
CA ILE A 269 10.81 -12.78 40.74
C ILE A 269 11.73 -13.48 39.74
N HIS A 270 12.67 -14.30 40.21
CA HIS A 270 13.66 -14.93 39.34
C HIS A 270 13.02 -15.93 38.37
N THR A 271 12.11 -16.78 38.88
CA THR A 271 11.36 -17.74 38.06
C THR A 271 10.52 -17.04 37.01
N SER A 272 9.83 -15.94 37.37
CA SER A 272 9.04 -15.13 36.44
C SER A 272 9.88 -14.57 35.29
N MET A 273 11.10 -14.09 35.57
CA MET A 273 12.01 -13.60 34.52
C MET A 273 12.39 -14.71 33.54
N ILE A 274 12.80 -15.87 34.05
CA ILE A 274 13.20 -17.03 33.23
C ILE A 274 12.01 -17.54 32.39
N GLU A 275 10.80 -17.59 32.95
CA GLU A 275 9.59 -17.94 32.20
C GLU A 275 9.24 -16.91 31.11
N LEU A 276 9.37 -15.61 31.40
CA LEU A 276 9.06 -14.56 30.42
C LEU A 276 10.09 -14.46 29.30
N ILE A 277 11.37 -14.66 29.59
CA ILE A 277 12.45 -14.74 28.58
C ILE A 277 12.22 -15.94 27.65
N LYS A 278 11.81 -17.09 28.20
CA LYS A 278 11.43 -18.28 27.41
C LYS A 278 10.15 -18.05 26.61
N LYS A 279 9.14 -17.35 27.17
CA LYS A 279 7.92 -16.95 26.45
C LYS A 279 8.21 -16.00 25.28
N ALA A 280 9.19 -15.11 25.44
CA ALA A 280 9.67 -14.20 24.40
C ALA A 280 10.57 -14.87 23.34
N ASP A 281 10.86 -16.17 23.47
CA ASP A 281 11.70 -16.97 22.54
C ASP A 281 13.17 -16.53 22.47
N ALA A 282 13.63 -15.72 23.43
CA ALA A 282 14.80 -14.87 23.27
C ALA A 282 16.17 -15.58 23.33
N VAL A 283 16.20 -16.90 23.46
CA VAL A 283 17.41 -17.70 23.74
C VAL A 283 17.70 -18.77 22.66
N ASP A 284 16.74 -19.08 21.78
CA ASP A 284 16.84 -20.16 20.79
C ASP A 284 17.72 -19.78 19.57
N ALA A 285 19.01 -19.56 19.82
CA ALA A 285 20.04 -19.19 18.85
C ALA A 285 20.47 -20.36 17.94
N THR A 286 19.52 -21.12 17.40
CA THR A 286 19.76 -21.81 16.13
C THR A 286 19.75 -20.79 14.99
N PRO A 287 20.56 -20.95 13.94
CA PRO A 287 20.44 -20.14 12.74
C PRO A 287 19.09 -20.46 12.07
N LEU A 288 18.08 -19.63 12.35
CA LEU A 288 16.71 -19.80 11.90
C LEU A 288 16.68 -20.09 10.39
N PRO A 289 15.95 -21.13 9.92
CA PRO A 289 15.66 -21.35 8.50
C PRO A 289 14.62 -20.31 8.03
N THR A 290 15.07 -19.04 7.99
CA THR A 290 14.32 -17.81 7.69
C THR A 290 12.91 -17.73 8.28
N PHE A 291 12.74 -18.28 9.48
CA PHE A 291 11.44 -18.33 10.16
C PHE A 291 11.12 -16.98 10.82
N VAL A 292 10.54 -16.07 10.02
CA VAL A 292 10.11 -14.75 10.47
C VAL A 292 8.96 -14.88 11.48
N ARG A 293 9.29 -14.90 12.78
CA ARG A 293 8.28 -14.69 13.83
C ARG A 293 7.69 -13.29 13.71
N PRO A 294 6.39 -13.09 14.03
CA PRO A 294 5.72 -11.84 13.71
C PRO A 294 6.15 -10.75 14.70
N LYS A 295 6.72 -9.64 14.22
CA LYS A 295 7.01 -8.47 15.07
C LYS A 295 5.72 -7.98 15.75
N MET A 296 5.58 -8.27 17.04
CA MET A 296 4.51 -7.74 17.88
C MET A 296 4.89 -6.31 18.31
N ALA A 297 4.79 -5.41 17.33
CA ALA A 297 5.10 -4.00 17.49
C ALA A 297 3.94 -3.26 18.18
N GLU A 298 4.27 -2.48 19.20
CA GLU A 298 3.32 -1.54 19.80
C GLU A 298 3.19 -0.28 18.92
N GLN A 299 2.16 -0.31 18.08
CA GLN A 299 1.43 0.78 17.41
C GLN A 299 2.11 2.15 17.13
N LEU A 300 3.40 2.19 16.80
CA LEU A 300 3.77 2.98 15.62
C LEU A 300 2.96 2.43 14.43
N PRO A 301 2.26 3.25 13.64
CA PRO A 301 1.55 2.76 12.48
C PRO A 301 2.58 2.10 11.57
N ALA A 302 2.44 0.79 11.34
CA ALA A 302 3.43 0.00 10.61
C ALA A 302 3.78 0.73 9.30
N PRO A 303 5.07 0.87 8.95
CA PRO A 303 5.49 1.60 7.75
C PRO A 303 4.66 1.08 6.59
N TYR A 304 3.92 1.99 5.94
CA TYR A 304 2.75 1.64 5.14
C TYR A 304 3.16 0.75 3.98
N HIS A 305 3.09 -0.57 4.19
CA HIS A 305 3.58 -1.54 3.24
C HIS A 305 2.73 -1.46 1.98
N VAL A 306 3.25 -0.76 0.97
CA VAL A 306 2.56 -0.53 -0.29
C VAL A 306 2.40 -1.89 -0.93
N ASN A 307 1.20 -2.46 -0.84
CA ASN A 307 0.91 -3.83 -1.26
C ASN A 307 1.33 -4.02 -2.72
N THR A 308 2.53 -4.55 -2.94
CA THR A 308 3.30 -4.36 -4.18
C THR A 308 2.68 -5.06 -5.39
N TRP A 309 1.73 -5.96 -5.15
CA TRP A 309 0.80 -6.50 -6.15
C TRP A 309 0.00 -5.41 -6.87
N PHE A 310 -0.20 -4.23 -6.28
CA PHE A 310 -0.77 -3.04 -6.93
C PHE A 310 0.01 -2.67 -8.20
N PHE A 311 1.34 -2.64 -8.13
CA PHE A 311 2.23 -2.30 -9.25
C PHE A 311 2.12 -3.30 -10.41
N VAL A 312 1.73 -4.56 -10.15
CA VAL A 312 1.48 -5.59 -11.17
C VAL A 312 0.04 -5.56 -11.68
N CYS A 313 -0.93 -5.35 -10.79
CA CYS A 313 -2.36 -5.45 -11.11
C CYS A 313 -2.89 -4.24 -11.89
N GLY A 314 -2.36 -3.04 -11.65
CA GLY A 314 -2.69 -1.84 -12.44
C GLY A 314 -2.41 -2.02 -13.94
N PRO A 315 -1.18 -2.37 -14.33
CA PRO A 315 -0.83 -2.78 -15.69
C PRO A 315 -1.76 -3.87 -16.26
N LEU A 316 -2.03 -4.94 -15.49
CA LEU A 316 -2.90 -6.04 -15.92
C LEU A 316 -4.32 -5.56 -16.27
N ALA A 317 -4.86 -4.62 -15.49
CA ALA A 317 -6.17 -4.03 -15.72
C ALA A 317 -6.26 -3.30 -17.07
N VAL A 318 -5.30 -2.43 -17.34
CA VAL A 318 -5.21 -1.64 -18.58
C VAL A 318 -5.07 -2.57 -19.79
N ASN A 319 -4.19 -3.56 -19.69
CA ASN A 319 -3.91 -4.52 -20.76
C ASN A 319 -5.13 -5.38 -21.11
N THR A 320 -5.80 -5.93 -20.10
CA THR A 320 -6.99 -6.77 -20.31
C THR A 320 -8.16 -5.93 -20.84
N PHE A 321 -8.29 -4.67 -20.42
CA PHE A 321 -9.26 -3.73 -21.00
C PHE A 321 -9.01 -3.46 -22.49
N LEU A 322 -7.75 -3.23 -22.92
CA LEU A 322 -7.41 -3.02 -24.33
C LEU A 322 -7.78 -4.25 -25.18
N LEU A 323 -7.40 -5.45 -24.76
CA LEU A 323 -7.72 -6.69 -25.47
C LEU A 323 -9.24 -6.92 -25.58
N GLY A 324 -9.99 -6.61 -24.51
CA GLY A 324 -11.45 -6.67 -24.51
C GLY A 324 -12.10 -5.59 -25.40
N LEU A 325 -11.60 -4.36 -25.41
CA LEU A 325 -12.05 -3.29 -26.30
C LEU A 325 -11.86 -3.69 -27.77
N ALA A 326 -10.72 -4.28 -28.12
CA ALA A 326 -10.46 -4.80 -29.47
C ALA A 326 -11.49 -5.87 -29.89
N ALA A 327 -11.82 -6.81 -29.00
CA ALA A 327 -12.84 -7.82 -29.28
C ALA A 327 -14.22 -7.19 -29.54
N ASN A 328 -14.62 -6.20 -28.72
CA ASN A 328 -15.90 -5.52 -28.87
C ASN A 328 -15.99 -4.64 -30.10
N LEU A 329 -14.90 -3.97 -30.53
CA LEU A 329 -14.87 -3.22 -31.79
C LEU A 329 -15.21 -4.12 -33.00
N ARG A 330 -14.78 -5.40 -32.99
CA ARG A 330 -15.20 -6.38 -34.01
C ARG A 330 -16.69 -6.72 -33.92
N VAL A 331 -17.24 -6.86 -32.70
CA VAL A 331 -18.66 -7.17 -32.47
C VAL A 331 -19.56 -5.99 -32.83
N PHE A 332 -19.23 -4.77 -32.42
CA PHE A 332 -20.00 -3.55 -32.69
C PHE A 332 -20.03 -3.26 -34.19
N LYS A 333 -18.88 -3.37 -34.88
CA LYS A 333 -18.82 -3.26 -36.35
C LYS A 333 -19.61 -4.36 -37.07
N ARG A 334 -19.67 -5.59 -36.53
CA ARG A 334 -20.48 -6.69 -37.09
C ARG A 334 -21.99 -6.48 -36.91
N ASN A 335 -22.42 -5.70 -35.92
CA ASN A 335 -23.83 -5.44 -35.59
C ASN A 335 -24.27 -4.00 -35.89
N ASN A 336 -23.45 -3.22 -36.63
CA ASN A 336 -23.70 -1.82 -36.99
C ASN A 336 -24.05 -0.89 -35.80
N LEU A 337 -23.53 -1.17 -34.60
CA LEU A 337 -23.78 -0.34 -33.41
C LEU A 337 -22.97 0.97 -33.47
N ALA A 338 -23.62 2.09 -33.18
CA ALA A 338 -23.05 3.44 -33.26
C ALA A 338 -22.14 3.82 -32.09
N PHE A 339 -21.06 3.06 -31.93
CA PHE A 339 -20.03 3.25 -30.92
C PHE A 339 -19.32 4.62 -31.02
N ASP A 340 -19.19 5.15 -32.24
CA ASP A 340 -18.70 6.50 -32.52
C ASP A 340 -19.59 7.58 -31.89
N ARG A 341 -20.91 7.51 -32.11
CA ARG A 341 -21.90 8.43 -31.54
C ARG A 341 -21.96 8.34 -30.01
N VAL A 342 -21.89 7.12 -29.45
CA VAL A 342 -21.87 6.92 -27.97
C VAL A 342 -20.62 7.51 -27.32
N MET A 343 -19.47 7.40 -27.97
CA MET A 343 -18.18 7.80 -27.40
C MET A 343 -17.78 9.25 -27.72
N ASP A 344 -18.63 10.03 -28.41
CA ASP A 344 -18.32 11.40 -28.86
C ASP A 344 -17.02 11.46 -29.70
N MET A 345 -16.84 10.44 -30.57
CA MET A 345 -15.73 10.34 -31.51
C MET A 345 -16.15 10.80 -32.91
N ARG A 346 -15.26 11.49 -33.62
CA ARG A 346 -15.41 11.68 -35.08
C ARG A 346 -15.13 10.37 -35.82
N PRO A 347 -15.70 10.14 -37.02
CA PRO A 347 -15.48 8.90 -37.78
C PRO A 347 -14.01 8.60 -38.09
N ASP A 348 -13.17 9.63 -38.19
CA ASP A 348 -11.73 9.56 -38.41
C ASP A 348 -10.90 9.41 -37.12
N GLU A 349 -11.55 9.36 -35.95
CA GLU A 349 -10.95 9.05 -34.64
C GLU A 349 -11.25 7.61 -34.19
N VAL A 350 -12.13 6.88 -34.89
CA VAL A 350 -12.53 5.52 -34.50
C VAL A 350 -11.36 4.54 -34.69
N PRO A 351 -10.91 3.83 -33.64
CA PRO A 351 -9.76 2.94 -33.75
C PRO A 351 -10.09 1.62 -34.45
N THR A 352 -9.11 1.08 -35.19
CA THR A 352 -9.22 -0.28 -35.73
C THR A 352 -9.05 -1.31 -34.61
N ALA A 353 -9.91 -2.34 -34.62
CA ALA A 353 -9.85 -3.42 -33.63
C ALA A 353 -8.47 -4.08 -33.56
N ASP A 354 -7.81 -4.24 -34.71
CA ASP A 354 -6.50 -4.90 -34.80
C ASP A 354 -5.35 -4.00 -34.29
N GLY A 355 -5.48 -2.68 -34.39
CA GLY A 355 -4.55 -1.74 -33.76
C GLY A 355 -4.64 -1.77 -32.24
N ILE A 356 -5.86 -1.74 -31.69
CA ILE A 356 -6.08 -1.90 -30.24
C ILE A 356 -5.60 -3.27 -29.76
N PHE A 357 -5.84 -4.35 -30.53
CA PHE A 357 -5.36 -5.69 -30.18
C PHE A 357 -3.83 -5.77 -30.14
N LYS A 358 -3.14 -5.25 -31.17
CA LYS A 358 -1.67 -5.17 -31.21
C LYS A 358 -1.12 -4.35 -30.05
N THR A 359 -1.76 -3.23 -29.70
CA THR A 359 -1.40 -2.40 -28.54
C THR A 359 -1.51 -3.20 -27.24
N GLY A 360 -2.66 -3.83 -26.98
CA GLY A 360 -2.88 -4.62 -25.76
C GLY A 360 -1.90 -5.79 -25.65
N LEU A 361 -1.63 -6.49 -26.75
CA LEU A 361 -0.66 -7.59 -26.79
C LEU A 361 0.78 -7.11 -26.54
N PHE A 362 1.19 -5.98 -27.13
CA PHE A 362 2.50 -5.39 -26.87
C PHE A 362 2.65 -4.97 -25.39
N MET A 363 1.65 -4.30 -24.83
CA MET A 363 1.70 -3.86 -23.43
C MET A 363 1.60 -5.04 -22.43
N CYS A 364 0.93 -6.15 -22.79
CA CYS A 364 1.04 -7.43 -22.09
C CYS A 364 2.49 -7.94 -22.08
N LEU A 365 3.17 -7.96 -23.24
CA LEU A 365 4.56 -8.41 -23.33
C LEU A 365 5.52 -7.53 -22.52
N VAL A 366 5.35 -6.21 -22.56
CA VAL A 366 6.10 -5.27 -21.71
C VAL A 366 5.86 -5.53 -20.23
N GLN A 367 4.62 -5.77 -19.81
CA GLN A 367 4.29 -6.12 -18.43
C GLN A 367 4.93 -7.45 -18.01
N LEU A 368 4.85 -8.49 -18.86
CA LEU A 368 5.48 -9.79 -18.59
C LEU A 368 7.00 -9.67 -18.44
N LEU A 369 7.66 -8.91 -19.33
CA LEU A 369 9.11 -8.70 -19.26
C LEU A 369 9.53 -7.92 -18.00
N LEU A 370 8.84 -6.83 -17.66
CA LEU A 370 9.18 -6.00 -16.49
C LEU A 370 8.87 -6.71 -15.17
N PHE A 371 7.67 -7.25 -15.01
CA PHE A 371 7.21 -7.78 -13.72
C PHE A 371 7.48 -9.28 -13.56
N ASN A 372 7.17 -10.12 -14.56
CA ASN A 372 7.48 -11.56 -14.45
C ASN A 372 8.98 -11.83 -14.63
N GLY A 373 9.72 -10.99 -15.36
CA GLY A 373 11.18 -11.05 -15.43
C GLY A 373 11.84 -10.81 -14.07
N GLU A 374 11.46 -9.74 -13.36
CA GLU A 374 11.96 -9.48 -12.01
C GLU A 374 11.44 -10.52 -11.00
N ALA A 375 10.22 -11.03 -11.15
CA ALA A 375 9.68 -12.10 -10.31
C ALA A 375 10.45 -13.42 -10.49
N ALA A 376 10.78 -13.81 -11.72
CA ALA A 376 11.63 -14.96 -11.99
C ALA A 376 13.05 -14.79 -11.43
N ARG A 377 13.58 -13.56 -11.47
CA ARG A 377 14.93 -13.23 -10.95
C ARG A 377 15.02 -13.19 -9.43
N ARG A 378 13.95 -12.84 -8.71
CA ARG A 378 13.93 -12.73 -7.23
C ARG A 378 13.13 -13.82 -6.51
N GLY A 379 12.33 -14.62 -7.22
CA GLY A 379 11.51 -15.67 -6.62
C GLY A 379 10.62 -15.15 -5.48
N GLY A 380 10.74 -15.74 -4.29
CA GLY A 380 10.00 -15.33 -3.09
C GLY A 380 10.29 -13.90 -2.60
N ALA A 381 11.37 -13.24 -3.05
CA ALA A 381 11.69 -11.85 -2.69
C ALA A 381 11.10 -10.81 -3.67
N PHE A 382 10.24 -11.22 -4.61
CA PHE A 382 9.52 -10.28 -5.48
C PHE A 382 8.54 -9.44 -4.67
N GLY A 383 8.52 -8.12 -4.92
CA GLY A 383 7.61 -7.22 -4.23
C GLY A 383 7.96 -6.85 -2.78
N VAL A 384 9.18 -7.15 -2.32
CA VAL A 384 9.70 -6.71 -0.99
C VAL A 384 10.34 -5.31 -1.06
N ASP A 385 10.70 -4.86 -2.27
CA ASP A 385 11.49 -3.67 -2.58
C ASP A 385 10.58 -2.62 -3.22
N GLU A 386 9.93 -1.80 -2.37
CA GLU A 386 8.86 -0.87 -2.80
C GLU A 386 9.35 0.15 -3.82
N THR A 387 10.48 0.82 -3.57
CA THR A 387 11.09 1.79 -4.49
C THR A 387 11.42 1.17 -5.86
N ARG A 388 11.89 -0.09 -5.92
CA ARG A 388 12.08 -0.78 -7.22
C ARG A 388 10.75 -1.08 -7.91
N MET A 389 9.71 -1.47 -7.17
CA MET A 389 8.40 -1.75 -7.75
C MET A 389 7.72 -0.47 -8.30
N GLU A 390 7.92 0.67 -7.63
CA GLU A 390 7.59 1.99 -8.15
C GLU A 390 8.35 2.31 -9.44
N MET A 391 9.66 2.07 -9.49
CA MET A 391 10.48 2.27 -10.71
C MET A 391 10.05 1.35 -11.87
N LEU A 392 9.60 0.11 -11.60
CA LEU A 392 9.05 -0.78 -12.61
C LEU A 392 7.67 -0.31 -13.13
N LEU A 393 6.79 0.20 -12.26
CA LEU A 393 5.54 0.82 -12.69
C LEU A 393 5.79 2.11 -13.48
N LEU A 394 6.76 2.92 -13.05
CA LEU A 394 7.17 4.13 -13.77
C LEU A 394 7.70 3.79 -15.17
N GLY A 395 8.53 2.75 -15.30
CA GLY A 395 8.99 2.24 -16.60
C GLY A 395 7.82 1.80 -17.50
N TYR A 396 6.87 1.04 -16.96
CA TYR A 396 5.64 0.65 -17.67
C TYR A 396 4.80 1.87 -18.10
N ALA A 397 4.63 2.86 -17.21
CA ALA A 397 3.89 4.08 -17.47
C ALA A 397 4.57 4.98 -18.52
N ILE A 398 5.90 5.05 -18.53
CA ILE A 398 6.68 5.74 -19.56
C ILE A 398 6.45 5.08 -20.92
N VAL A 399 6.51 3.75 -21.03
CA VAL A 399 6.24 3.04 -22.29
C VAL A 399 4.79 3.29 -22.77
N ALA A 400 3.81 3.25 -21.86
CA ALA A 400 2.42 3.59 -22.17
C ALA A 400 2.27 5.04 -22.69
N ALA A 401 2.94 6.01 -22.05
CA ALA A 401 2.94 7.40 -22.48
C ALA A 401 3.64 7.59 -23.83
N SER A 402 4.77 6.90 -24.08
CA SER A 402 5.46 6.95 -25.37
C SER A 402 4.60 6.40 -26.53
N LEU A 403 3.78 5.37 -26.30
CA LEU A 403 2.82 4.91 -27.32
C LEU A 403 1.70 5.93 -27.60
N LEU A 404 1.34 6.76 -26.62
CA LEU A 404 0.33 7.82 -26.79
C LEU A 404 0.92 9.11 -27.41
N LEU A 405 2.20 9.42 -27.15
CA LEU A 405 2.82 10.70 -27.49
C LEU A 405 3.78 10.63 -28.71
N CYS A 406 4.55 9.55 -28.86
CA CYS A 406 5.54 9.43 -29.93
C CYS A 406 4.90 8.84 -31.22
N PRO A 407 5.35 9.20 -32.44
CA PRO A 407 4.62 8.95 -33.69
C PRO A 407 4.61 7.49 -34.21
N PHE A 408 4.67 6.48 -33.34
CA PHE A 408 4.58 5.06 -33.70
C PHE A 408 3.19 4.68 -34.25
N ASP A 409 3.15 3.81 -35.27
CA ASP A 409 1.92 3.37 -35.97
C ASP A 409 1.20 2.18 -35.28
N VAL A 410 1.35 2.06 -33.96
CA VAL A 410 0.65 1.04 -33.16
C VAL A 410 -0.80 1.48 -32.85
N LEU A 411 -0.98 2.80 -32.72
CA LEU A 411 -2.24 3.51 -32.52
C LEU A 411 -2.26 4.71 -33.47
N HIS A 412 -3.27 4.81 -34.35
CA HIS A 412 -3.31 5.92 -35.30
C HIS A 412 -3.45 7.28 -34.57
N TYR A 413 -2.87 8.34 -35.13
CA TYR A 413 -2.70 9.64 -34.46
C TYR A 413 -4.00 10.27 -33.90
N LYS A 414 -5.08 10.26 -34.69
CA LYS A 414 -6.33 10.95 -34.34
C LYS A 414 -7.01 10.37 -33.09
N PHE A 415 -7.10 9.05 -32.97
CA PHE A 415 -7.58 8.39 -31.74
C PHE A 415 -6.72 8.73 -30.51
N ARG A 416 -5.40 8.82 -30.65
CA ARG A 416 -4.53 9.22 -29.52
C ARG A 416 -4.80 10.65 -29.07
N MET A 417 -4.94 11.58 -30.00
CA MET A 417 -5.32 12.96 -29.69
C MET A 417 -6.74 13.08 -29.13
N PHE A 418 -7.66 12.17 -29.47
CA PHE A 418 -8.95 12.03 -28.80
C PHE A 418 -8.79 11.56 -27.35
N VAL A 419 -8.09 10.44 -27.10
CA VAL A 419 -7.85 9.90 -25.75
C VAL A 419 -7.16 10.94 -24.85
N LEU A 420 -6.12 11.62 -25.34
CA LEU A 420 -5.40 12.65 -24.58
C LEU A 420 -6.31 13.85 -24.23
N ARG A 421 -7.13 14.36 -25.16
CA ARG A 421 -8.11 15.44 -24.87
C ARG A 421 -9.14 15.03 -23.82
N LYS A 422 -9.62 13.79 -23.87
CA LYS A 422 -10.62 13.27 -22.92
C LYS A 422 -10.00 13.00 -21.54
N LEU A 423 -8.79 12.43 -21.47
CA LEU A 423 -8.04 12.27 -20.22
C LEU A 423 -7.74 13.62 -19.56
N ALA A 424 -7.30 14.62 -20.32
CA ALA A 424 -7.03 15.96 -19.79
C ALA A 424 -8.26 16.55 -19.07
N ARG A 425 -9.47 16.38 -19.62
CA ARG A 425 -10.73 16.78 -18.95
C ARG A 425 -11.07 15.94 -17.72
N CYS A 426 -10.69 14.67 -17.67
CA CYS A 426 -10.95 13.78 -16.53
C CYS A 426 -10.04 14.06 -15.33
N PHE A 427 -8.81 14.51 -15.56
CA PHE A 427 -7.88 14.99 -14.52
C PHE A 427 -8.09 16.47 -14.17
N TRP A 428 -8.44 17.29 -15.15
CA TRP A 428 -8.61 18.74 -14.99
C TRP A 428 -9.99 19.19 -15.53
N PRO A 429 -11.07 18.94 -14.77
CA PRO A 429 -12.44 19.27 -15.20
C PRO A 429 -12.71 20.78 -15.27
N PHE A 430 -11.85 21.58 -14.63
CA PHE A 430 -11.91 23.04 -14.63
C PHE A 430 -11.28 23.59 -15.92
N GLN A 431 -12.07 23.77 -16.98
CA GLN A 431 -11.59 24.27 -18.29
C GLN A 431 -10.95 25.67 -18.24
N GLN A 432 -11.11 26.38 -17.13
CA GLN A 432 -10.41 27.60 -16.74
C GLN A 432 -10.04 27.46 -15.25
N PHE A 433 -9.10 28.25 -14.72
CA PHE A 433 -8.78 28.30 -13.28
C PHE A 433 -9.91 28.98 -12.46
N SER A 434 -11.11 28.39 -12.48
CA SER A 434 -12.28 28.84 -11.75
C SER A 434 -12.86 27.67 -10.97
N PHE A 435 -13.03 27.85 -9.66
CA PHE A 435 -13.65 26.85 -8.77
C PHE A 435 -15.17 26.67 -9.00
N LYS A 436 -15.73 27.28 -10.05
CA LYS A 436 -17.13 27.07 -10.47
C LYS A 436 -17.29 25.66 -11.04
N LEU A 437 -18.01 24.82 -10.32
CA LEU A 437 -18.40 23.47 -10.74
C LEU A 437 -19.11 23.49 -12.12
N PRO A 438 -18.87 22.50 -13.01
CA PRO A 438 -19.52 22.43 -14.31
C PRO A 438 -21.05 22.37 -14.19
N THR A 439 -21.72 23.44 -14.62
CA THR A 439 -23.19 23.59 -14.61
C THR A 439 -23.88 22.89 -15.79
N HIS A 440 -23.09 22.38 -16.74
CA HIS A 440 -23.49 21.54 -17.87
C HIS A 440 -23.23 20.07 -17.54
N ALA A 441 -24.02 19.15 -18.13
CA ALA A 441 -23.77 17.73 -17.98
C ALA A 441 -22.43 17.31 -18.63
N THR A 442 -21.77 16.31 -18.05
CA THR A 442 -20.45 15.81 -18.52
C THR A 442 -20.63 14.57 -19.41
N PRO A 443 -19.99 14.51 -20.60
CA PRO A 443 -20.27 13.51 -21.65
C PRO A 443 -20.14 12.05 -21.19
N PHE A 444 -20.87 11.13 -21.83
CA PHE A 444 -20.81 9.70 -21.50
C PHE A 444 -19.38 9.16 -21.50
N ILE A 445 -18.59 9.48 -22.53
CA ILE A 445 -17.15 9.14 -22.59
C ILE A 445 -16.34 9.67 -21.40
N GLU A 446 -16.68 10.85 -20.88
CA GLU A 446 -16.03 11.47 -19.72
C GLU A 446 -16.59 10.91 -18.38
N VAL A 447 -17.75 10.22 -18.37
CA VAL A 447 -18.13 9.30 -17.27
C VAL A 447 -17.28 8.03 -17.36
N PHE A 448 -17.26 7.42 -18.54
CA PHE A 448 -16.74 6.08 -18.81
C PHE A 448 -15.22 6.00 -18.59
N MET A 449 -14.48 7.04 -19.00
CA MET A 449 -13.04 7.12 -18.74
C MET A 449 -12.74 7.43 -17.26
N ALA A 450 -13.55 8.26 -16.60
CA ALA A 450 -13.40 8.61 -15.19
C ALA A 450 -13.59 7.39 -14.26
N ASP A 451 -14.65 6.60 -14.44
CA ASP A 451 -14.88 5.38 -13.63
C ASP A 451 -13.76 4.32 -13.77
N GLY A 452 -12.92 4.42 -14.81
CA GLY A 452 -11.71 3.62 -15.01
C GLY A 452 -10.50 4.05 -14.15
N MET A 453 -10.55 5.20 -13.48
CA MET A 453 -9.42 5.81 -12.76
C MET A 453 -9.35 5.37 -11.28
N THR A 454 -8.25 5.75 -10.59
CA THR A 454 -7.91 5.27 -9.23
C THR A 454 -8.52 6.10 -8.11
N SER A 455 -8.36 5.65 -6.85
CA SER A 455 -9.09 6.14 -5.66
C SER A 455 -9.11 7.66 -5.46
N LEU A 456 -7.96 8.36 -5.59
CA LEU A 456 -7.89 9.81 -5.35
C LEU A 456 -8.70 10.60 -6.39
N SER A 457 -8.62 10.20 -7.66
CA SER A 457 -9.43 10.81 -8.72
C SER A 457 -10.90 10.41 -8.59
N LYS A 458 -11.20 9.17 -8.21
CA LYS A 458 -12.58 8.72 -7.99
C LYS A 458 -13.29 9.49 -6.87
N PHE A 459 -12.62 9.86 -5.77
CA PHE A 459 -13.25 10.69 -4.73
C PHE A 459 -13.71 12.04 -5.28
N ILE A 460 -12.84 12.74 -6.03
CA ILE A 460 -13.16 14.03 -6.67
C ILE A 460 -14.29 13.86 -7.70
N GLN A 461 -14.25 12.78 -8.49
CA GLN A 461 -15.23 12.51 -9.53
C GLN A 461 -16.61 12.13 -8.95
N ASP A 462 -16.67 11.27 -7.94
CA ASP A 462 -17.90 10.90 -7.24
C ASP A 462 -18.55 12.12 -6.57
N LEU A 463 -17.74 13.03 -5.99
CA LEU A 463 -18.21 14.30 -5.42
C LEU A 463 -18.80 15.25 -6.48
N ILE A 464 -18.11 15.41 -7.62
CA ILE A 464 -18.62 16.19 -8.75
C ILE A 464 -19.92 15.55 -9.28
N ARG A 465 -20.00 14.22 -9.41
CA ARG A 465 -21.18 13.52 -9.92
C ARG A 465 -22.37 13.59 -8.98
N ALA A 466 -22.18 13.44 -7.67
CA ALA A 466 -23.23 13.66 -6.67
C ALA A 466 -23.78 15.10 -6.78
N THR A 467 -22.89 16.09 -6.90
CA THR A 467 -23.26 17.51 -7.04
C THR A 467 -24.02 17.77 -8.34
N GLN A 468 -23.57 17.23 -9.48
CA GLN A 468 -24.27 17.34 -10.76
C GLN A 468 -25.67 16.70 -10.71
N CYS A 469 -25.80 15.51 -10.12
CA CYS A 469 -27.09 14.83 -9.99
C CYS A 469 -28.06 15.60 -9.08
N LEU A 470 -27.55 16.25 -8.02
CA LEU A 470 -28.34 17.13 -7.16
C LEU A 470 -28.80 18.41 -7.88
N ILE A 471 -27.94 19.01 -8.72
CA ILE A 471 -28.31 20.16 -9.58
C ILE A 471 -29.39 19.74 -10.60
N SER A 472 -29.28 18.55 -11.21
CA SER A 472 -30.32 18.02 -12.09
C SER A 472 -31.63 17.75 -11.33
N PHE A 473 -31.58 17.20 -10.11
CA PHE A 473 -32.76 17.01 -9.24
C PHE A 473 -33.50 18.33 -8.93
N GLN A 474 -32.78 19.45 -8.85
CA GLN A 474 -33.35 20.78 -8.65
C GLN A 474 -33.94 21.40 -9.93
N ARG A 475 -33.38 21.07 -11.11
CA ARG A 475 -33.78 21.66 -12.41
C ARG A 475 -34.84 20.87 -13.16
N THR A 476 -34.83 19.55 -13.05
CA THR A 476 -35.80 18.66 -13.70
C THR A 476 -37.18 18.84 -13.06
N THR A 477 -38.23 18.99 -13.86
CA THR A 477 -39.62 19.21 -13.39
C THR A 477 -40.37 17.91 -13.12
N SER A 478 -40.19 16.90 -13.98
CA SER A 478 -40.84 15.59 -13.89
C SER A 478 -40.47 14.83 -12.60
N VAL A 479 -41.48 14.44 -11.82
CA VAL A 479 -41.31 13.80 -10.51
C VAL A 479 -40.53 12.48 -10.60
N ASN A 480 -40.80 11.66 -11.62
CA ASN A 480 -40.11 10.38 -11.83
C ASN A 480 -38.62 10.59 -12.13
N ASP A 481 -38.30 11.56 -12.99
CA ASP A 481 -36.93 11.86 -13.41
C ASP A 481 -36.13 12.51 -12.28
N ARG A 482 -36.77 13.39 -11.49
CA ARG A 482 -36.20 13.91 -10.23
C ARG A 482 -35.85 12.78 -9.27
N PHE A 483 -36.78 11.88 -8.96
CA PHE A 483 -36.52 10.76 -8.06
C PHE A 483 -35.32 9.92 -8.56
N LEU A 484 -35.21 9.74 -9.88
CA LEU A 484 -34.14 8.96 -10.49
C LEU A 484 -32.78 9.67 -10.48
N HIS A 485 -32.74 11.01 -10.60
CA HIS A 485 -31.54 11.80 -10.31
C HIS A 485 -31.12 11.68 -8.85
N LEU A 486 -32.07 11.67 -7.90
CA LEU A 486 -31.79 11.50 -6.47
C LEU A 486 -31.23 10.10 -6.15
N LEU A 487 -31.79 9.04 -6.76
CA LEU A 487 -31.22 7.68 -6.68
C LEU A 487 -29.78 7.64 -7.25
N ASN A 488 -29.49 8.41 -8.31
CA ASN A 488 -28.13 8.51 -8.86
C ASN A 488 -27.18 9.25 -7.90
N THR A 489 -27.63 10.35 -7.28
CA THR A 489 -26.86 11.05 -6.22
C THR A 489 -26.49 10.07 -5.10
N MET A 490 -27.43 9.24 -4.64
CA MET A 490 -27.17 8.25 -3.60
C MET A 490 -26.14 7.18 -4.00
N LYS A 491 -26.04 6.80 -5.29
CA LYS A 491 -24.98 5.89 -5.81
C LYS A 491 -23.58 6.44 -5.53
N TYR A 492 -23.39 7.74 -5.75
CA TYR A 492 -22.11 8.40 -5.52
C TYR A 492 -21.88 8.70 -4.03
N CYS A 493 -22.93 9.07 -3.28
CA CYS A 493 -22.82 9.27 -1.83
C CYS A 493 -22.46 7.97 -1.07
N SER A 494 -22.95 6.79 -1.48
CA SER A 494 -22.56 5.51 -0.86
C SER A 494 -21.09 5.17 -1.14
N SER A 495 -20.59 5.51 -2.33
CA SER A 495 -19.16 5.36 -2.69
C SER A 495 -18.28 6.29 -1.85
N LEU A 496 -18.64 7.58 -1.78
CA LEU A 496 -17.96 8.58 -0.95
C LEU A 496 -17.94 8.20 0.54
N LEU A 497 -19.04 7.65 1.08
CA LEU A 497 -19.10 7.21 2.47
C LEU A 497 -18.09 6.09 2.76
N VAL A 498 -17.97 5.09 1.87
CA VAL A 498 -16.95 4.04 1.99
C VAL A 498 -15.54 4.59 1.91
N ILE A 499 -15.27 5.52 0.98
CA ILE A 499 -13.94 6.15 0.84
C ILE A 499 -13.59 6.95 2.10
N SER A 500 -14.50 7.79 2.59
CA SER A 500 -14.28 8.63 3.79
C SER A 500 -14.11 7.81 5.07
N VAL A 501 -14.95 6.79 5.30
CA VAL A 501 -14.83 5.90 6.46
C VAL A 501 -13.57 5.02 6.37
N GLY A 502 -13.13 4.67 5.16
CA GLY A 502 -11.85 4.01 4.92
C GLY A 502 -10.63 4.89 5.21
N ALA A 503 -10.65 6.16 4.75
CA ALA A 503 -9.56 7.10 4.92
C ALA A 503 -9.44 7.67 6.35
N TYR A 504 -10.56 7.82 7.06
CA TYR A 504 -10.60 8.50 8.36
C TYR A 504 -9.63 7.89 9.41
N PRO A 505 -9.58 6.56 9.64
CA PRO A 505 -8.59 5.97 10.56
C PRO A 505 -7.13 6.27 10.18
N MET A 506 -6.82 6.30 8.88
CA MET A 506 -5.47 6.59 8.39
C MET A 506 -5.08 8.05 8.67
N LEU A 507 -6.03 8.99 8.56
CA LEU A 507 -5.81 10.41 8.86
C LEU A 507 -5.60 10.70 10.35
N ILE A 508 -6.16 9.87 11.24
CA ILE A 508 -6.02 10.01 12.71
C ILE A 508 -4.97 9.06 13.33
N GLY A 509 -4.09 8.48 12.51
CA GLY A 509 -3.00 7.60 12.96
C GLY A 509 -3.45 6.26 13.55
N ARG A 510 -4.72 5.85 13.38
CA ARG A 510 -5.24 4.58 13.92
C ARG A 510 -5.17 3.45 12.90
N ALA A 511 -4.81 2.26 13.38
CA ALA A 511 -4.67 1.09 12.53
C ALA A 511 -6.01 0.57 11.97
N ARG A 512 -6.01 0.27 10.66
CA ARG A 512 -6.97 -0.59 9.92
C ARG A 512 -8.47 -0.19 9.94
N PRO A 513 -8.97 0.53 8.92
CA PRO A 513 -10.42 0.74 8.75
C PRO A 513 -11.21 -0.57 8.55
N GLU A 514 -10.58 -1.59 7.98
CA GLU A 514 -11.16 -2.89 7.66
C GLU A 514 -11.55 -3.75 8.88
N GLN A 515 -11.20 -3.33 10.10
CA GLN A 515 -11.70 -3.91 11.35
C GLN A 515 -12.98 -3.22 11.87
N SER A 516 -13.41 -2.10 11.27
CA SER A 516 -14.64 -1.40 11.65
C SER A 516 -15.88 -2.09 11.07
N SER A 517 -16.77 -2.57 11.93
CA SER A 517 -18.08 -3.11 11.51
C SER A 517 -18.92 -2.09 10.73
N PHE A 518 -18.72 -0.78 11.00
CA PHE A 518 -19.38 0.30 10.26
C PHE A 518 -18.80 0.49 8.85
N PHE A 519 -17.47 0.36 8.68
CA PHE A 519 -16.85 0.36 7.35
C PHE A 519 -17.37 -0.82 6.51
N LEU A 520 -17.40 -2.02 7.10
CA LEU A 520 -17.91 -3.22 6.44
C LEU A 520 -19.39 -3.07 6.05
N LEU A 521 -20.24 -2.52 6.94
CA LEU A 521 -21.65 -2.23 6.63
C LEU A 521 -21.80 -1.26 5.45
N CYS A 522 -21.01 -0.18 5.42
CA CYS A 522 -20.99 0.75 4.30
C CYS A 522 -20.52 0.07 3.00
N ALA A 523 -19.50 -0.79 3.06
CA ALA A 523 -18.97 -1.52 1.90
C ALA A 523 -19.97 -2.54 1.34
N VAL A 524 -20.70 -3.26 2.20
CA VAL A 524 -21.82 -4.14 1.82
C VAL A 524 -22.94 -3.32 1.15
N PHE A 525 -23.42 -2.26 1.81
CA PHE A 525 -24.48 -1.42 1.28
C PHE A 525 -24.13 -0.83 -0.10
N ASN A 526 -22.96 -0.21 -0.22
CA ASN A 526 -22.48 0.37 -1.47
C ASN A 526 -22.37 -0.67 -2.60
N SER A 527 -21.94 -1.90 -2.28
CA SER A 527 -21.77 -2.97 -3.27
C SER A 527 -23.10 -3.55 -3.73
N LEU A 528 -24.06 -3.74 -2.82
CA LEU A 528 -25.43 -4.18 -3.17
C LEU A 528 -26.19 -3.11 -3.95
N TYR A 529 -26.10 -1.85 -3.53
CA TYR A 529 -26.70 -0.72 -4.25
C TYR A 529 -26.10 -0.57 -5.66
N SER A 530 -24.77 -0.67 -5.76
CA SER A 530 -24.09 -0.62 -7.06
C SER A 530 -24.41 -1.82 -7.95
N PHE A 531 -24.56 -3.04 -7.41
CA PHE A 531 -24.99 -4.21 -8.18
C PHE A 531 -26.41 -4.02 -8.75
N LEU A 532 -27.35 -3.57 -7.93
CA LEU A 532 -28.72 -3.29 -8.38
C LEU A 532 -28.73 -2.19 -9.44
N TRP A 533 -27.93 -1.15 -9.24
CA TRP A 533 -27.74 -0.08 -10.22
C TRP A 533 -27.13 -0.61 -11.53
N ASP A 534 -26.11 -1.45 -11.46
CA ASP A 534 -25.45 -2.01 -12.65
C ASP A 534 -26.45 -2.76 -13.52
N VAL A 535 -27.20 -3.69 -12.93
CA VAL A 535 -28.19 -4.51 -13.65
C VAL A 535 -29.35 -3.67 -14.20
N VAL A 536 -29.96 -2.81 -13.38
CA VAL A 536 -31.21 -2.11 -13.74
C VAL A 536 -30.97 -0.82 -14.53
N MET A 537 -29.99 -0.02 -14.13
CA MET A 537 -29.79 1.36 -14.60
C MET A 537 -28.65 1.48 -15.60
N ASP A 538 -27.53 0.80 -15.34
CA ASP A 538 -26.39 0.85 -16.24
C ASP A 538 -26.56 -0.10 -17.43
N TRP A 539 -27.18 -1.27 -17.25
CA TRP A 539 -27.45 -2.25 -18.32
C TRP A 539 -28.90 -2.31 -18.81
N GLY A 540 -29.86 -1.68 -18.13
CA GLY A 540 -31.27 -1.68 -18.57
C GLY A 540 -31.96 -3.04 -18.49
N LEU A 541 -31.42 -3.99 -17.71
CA LEU A 541 -32.01 -5.31 -17.45
C LEU A 541 -32.95 -5.22 -16.24
N GLY A 542 -33.50 -6.35 -15.78
CA GLY A 542 -34.33 -6.38 -14.57
C GLY A 542 -35.72 -5.74 -14.67
N GLN A 543 -36.16 -5.32 -15.86
CA GLN A 543 -37.43 -4.60 -16.03
C GLN A 543 -38.64 -5.50 -15.66
N PRO A 544 -39.53 -5.07 -14.75
CA PRO A 544 -40.51 -5.97 -14.12
C PRO A 544 -41.77 -6.27 -14.96
N LYS A 545 -41.99 -5.56 -16.08
CA LYS A 545 -43.20 -5.70 -16.92
C LYS A 545 -43.13 -6.82 -17.97
N LEU A 546 -42.01 -7.55 -18.06
CA LEU A 546 -41.73 -8.49 -19.14
C LEU A 546 -42.42 -9.87 -18.95
N PRO A 547 -42.82 -10.57 -20.05
CA PRO A 547 -43.42 -11.89 -19.96
C PRO A 547 -42.55 -12.93 -19.24
N ARG A 548 -43.17 -13.79 -18.42
CA ARG A 548 -42.48 -14.77 -17.53
C ARG A 548 -41.44 -15.68 -18.21
N ARG A 549 -41.52 -15.90 -19.55
CA ARG A 549 -40.54 -16.69 -20.32
C ARG A 549 -39.21 -15.95 -20.64
N VAL A 550 -39.15 -14.63 -20.41
CA VAL A 550 -37.97 -13.77 -20.66
C VAL A 550 -37.74 -12.82 -19.47
N ALA A 551 -38.16 -13.24 -18.27
CA ALA A 551 -38.12 -12.42 -17.06
C ALA A 551 -36.72 -11.81 -16.81
N PHE A 552 -36.70 -10.52 -16.47
CA PHE A 552 -35.49 -9.73 -16.18
C PHE A 552 -34.52 -9.46 -17.36
N LEU A 553 -34.84 -9.77 -18.62
CA LEU A 553 -34.01 -9.38 -19.79
C LEU A 553 -34.76 -8.54 -20.84
N ARG A 554 -34.17 -7.38 -21.19
CA ARG A 554 -34.65 -6.47 -22.25
C ARG A 554 -34.79 -7.16 -23.63
N HIS A 555 -35.66 -6.64 -24.50
CA HIS A 555 -35.96 -7.24 -25.81
C HIS A 555 -34.75 -7.26 -26.77
N HIS A 556 -34.03 -6.13 -26.89
CA HIS A 556 -32.86 -6.03 -27.77
C HIS A 556 -31.57 -6.46 -27.04
N LEU A 557 -30.95 -7.52 -27.55
CA LEU A 557 -29.75 -8.16 -27.02
C LEU A 557 -28.80 -8.45 -28.19
N THR A 558 -27.60 -7.85 -28.18
CA THR A 558 -26.56 -8.05 -29.21
C THR A 558 -25.89 -9.42 -29.09
N TYR A 559 -25.68 -9.92 -27.86
CA TYR A 559 -25.05 -11.22 -27.62
C TYR A 559 -26.07 -12.37 -27.67
N ARG A 560 -25.69 -13.50 -28.28
CA ARG A 560 -26.50 -14.72 -28.33
C ARG A 560 -25.62 -15.92 -27.97
N PRO A 561 -26.12 -16.92 -27.22
CA PRO A 561 -27.49 -17.07 -26.71
C PRO A 561 -27.81 -16.21 -25.47
N ARG A 562 -29.11 -16.01 -25.19
CA ARG A 562 -29.62 -15.20 -24.04
C ARG A 562 -29.03 -15.59 -22.67
N LYS A 563 -28.59 -16.84 -22.50
CA LYS A 563 -27.93 -17.35 -21.28
C LYS A 563 -26.70 -16.51 -20.86
N ILE A 564 -26.04 -15.84 -21.80
CA ILE A 564 -24.87 -14.97 -21.53
C ILE A 564 -25.24 -13.84 -20.55
N TYR A 565 -26.40 -13.20 -20.67
CA TYR A 565 -26.76 -12.07 -19.80
C TYR A 565 -27.09 -12.53 -18.37
N TYR A 566 -27.75 -13.67 -18.20
CA TYR A 566 -27.96 -14.25 -16.85
C TYR A 566 -26.63 -14.65 -16.20
N LEU A 567 -25.69 -15.22 -16.99
CA LEU A 567 -24.34 -15.51 -16.51
C LEU A 567 -23.61 -14.23 -16.10
N VAL A 568 -23.70 -13.15 -16.89
CA VAL A 568 -23.14 -11.83 -16.57
C VAL A 568 -23.70 -11.26 -15.26
N ILE A 569 -25.01 -11.34 -15.03
CA ILE A 569 -25.63 -10.88 -13.77
C ILE A 569 -25.11 -11.69 -12.57
N VAL A 570 -25.04 -13.01 -12.67
CA VAL A 570 -24.54 -13.89 -11.59
C VAL A 570 -23.05 -13.66 -11.35
N VAL A 571 -22.26 -13.48 -12.40
CA VAL A 571 -20.82 -13.21 -12.30
C VAL A 571 -20.57 -11.85 -11.67
N ASP A 572 -21.23 -10.77 -12.09
CA ASP A 572 -21.05 -9.46 -11.44
C ASP A 572 -21.49 -9.49 -9.97
N PHE A 573 -22.58 -10.18 -9.62
CA PHE A 573 -22.96 -10.37 -8.21
C PHE A 573 -21.83 -11.04 -7.40
N ILE A 574 -21.24 -12.12 -7.90
CA ILE A 574 -20.12 -12.81 -7.25
C ILE A 574 -18.90 -11.89 -7.13
N LEU A 575 -18.58 -11.11 -8.17
CA LEU A 575 -17.44 -10.19 -8.17
C LEU A 575 -17.67 -8.98 -7.24
N ARG A 576 -18.92 -8.51 -7.12
CA ARG A 576 -19.37 -7.47 -6.18
C ARG A 576 -19.26 -7.94 -4.73
N ILE A 577 -19.65 -9.18 -4.42
CA ILE A 577 -19.44 -9.79 -3.10
C ILE A 577 -17.94 -9.98 -2.82
N LEU A 578 -17.17 -10.50 -3.77
CA LEU A 578 -15.72 -10.70 -3.62
C LEU A 578 -14.96 -9.38 -3.38
N TRP A 579 -15.42 -8.27 -3.98
CA TRP A 579 -14.89 -6.93 -3.70
C TRP A 579 -15.09 -6.52 -2.23
N VAL A 580 -16.20 -6.91 -1.60
CA VAL A 580 -16.43 -6.67 -0.16
C VAL A 580 -15.56 -7.59 0.68
N THR A 581 -15.48 -8.89 0.38
CA THR A 581 -14.71 -9.84 1.19
C THR A 581 -13.20 -9.58 1.17
N LYS A 582 -12.69 -8.82 0.20
CA LYS A 582 -11.34 -8.24 0.20
C LYS A 582 -10.99 -7.49 1.49
N TRP A 583 -11.97 -6.88 2.14
CA TRP A 583 -11.81 -6.10 3.37
C TRP A 583 -12.00 -6.93 4.65
N TRP A 584 -11.90 -8.26 4.59
CA TRP A 584 -11.98 -9.11 5.78
C TRP A 584 -10.59 -9.68 6.16
N ASP A 585 -10.18 -9.45 7.40
CA ASP A 585 -8.82 -9.68 7.93
C ASP A 585 -8.30 -11.14 7.78
N TRP A 586 -9.17 -12.14 7.58
CA TRP A 586 -8.76 -13.52 7.28
C TRP A 586 -8.32 -13.72 5.82
N MET A 587 -9.06 -13.17 4.85
CA MET A 587 -8.77 -13.28 3.41
C MET A 587 -7.58 -12.41 2.98
N HIS A 588 -7.31 -11.31 3.69
CA HIS A 588 -6.26 -10.36 3.34
C HIS A 588 -4.82 -10.91 3.47
N ARG A 589 -4.65 -12.09 4.09
CA ARG A 589 -3.36 -12.71 4.42
C ARG A 589 -2.73 -13.51 3.27
N GLY A 590 -3.51 -13.89 2.25
CA GLY A 590 -3.02 -14.70 1.13
C GLY A 590 -2.59 -13.89 -0.09
N VAL A 591 -1.35 -14.09 -0.56
CA VAL A 591 -0.86 -13.53 -1.85
C VAL A 591 -1.76 -13.95 -3.02
N HIS A 592 -2.13 -15.23 -3.09
CA HIS A 592 -3.03 -15.75 -4.13
C HIS A 592 -4.41 -15.10 -4.10
N PHE A 593 -4.98 -14.85 -2.91
CA PHE A 593 -6.27 -14.17 -2.80
C PHE A 593 -6.20 -12.71 -3.23
N LYS A 594 -5.11 -12.00 -2.88
CA LYS A 594 -4.86 -10.63 -3.37
C LYS A 594 -4.81 -10.59 -4.89
N LEU A 595 -4.07 -11.49 -5.54
CA LEU A 595 -4.03 -11.59 -7.01
C LEU A 595 -5.42 -11.90 -7.60
N VAL A 596 -6.13 -12.90 -7.08
CA VAL A 596 -7.47 -13.30 -7.55
C VAL A 596 -8.49 -12.16 -7.41
N SER A 597 -8.51 -11.45 -6.28
CA SER A 597 -9.44 -10.32 -6.04
C SER A 597 -9.21 -9.14 -7.00
N GLN A 598 -7.97 -8.93 -7.46
CA GLN A 598 -7.65 -7.88 -8.42
C GLN A 598 -7.99 -8.31 -9.86
N VAL A 599 -7.67 -9.55 -10.26
CA VAL A 599 -8.12 -10.13 -11.55
C VAL A 599 -9.65 -10.12 -11.64
N ALA A 600 -10.33 -10.42 -10.54
CA ALA A 600 -11.79 -10.32 -10.42
C ALA A 600 -12.33 -8.89 -10.66
N GLU A 601 -11.76 -7.87 -10.01
CA GLU A 601 -12.16 -6.46 -10.24
C GLU A 601 -11.90 -6.01 -11.69
N VAL A 602 -10.85 -6.53 -12.34
CA VAL A 602 -10.59 -6.30 -13.78
C VAL A 602 -11.67 -6.94 -14.65
N VAL A 603 -12.00 -8.22 -14.42
CA VAL A 603 -13.09 -8.92 -15.13
C VAL A 603 -14.44 -8.21 -14.90
N ARG A 604 -14.70 -7.73 -13.69
CA ARG A 604 -15.92 -6.97 -13.35
C ARG A 604 -16.05 -5.68 -14.17
N ARG A 605 -14.98 -4.89 -14.23
CA ARG A 605 -14.92 -3.64 -15.04
C ARG A 605 -15.11 -3.91 -16.52
N ILE A 606 -14.50 -4.97 -17.03
CA ILE A 606 -14.63 -5.43 -18.42
C ILE A 606 -16.09 -5.76 -18.74
N ILE A 607 -16.74 -6.60 -17.92
CA ILE A 607 -18.16 -6.95 -18.06
C ILE A 607 -19.06 -5.70 -18.02
N TRP A 608 -18.88 -4.86 -17.00
CA TRP A 608 -19.67 -3.64 -16.81
C TRP A 608 -19.56 -2.69 -18.02
N ASN A 609 -18.34 -2.39 -18.46
CA ASN A 609 -18.08 -1.49 -19.58
C ASN A 609 -18.80 -1.96 -20.85
N PHE A 610 -18.79 -3.26 -21.16
CA PHE A 610 -19.34 -3.76 -22.42
C PHE A 610 -20.86 -3.75 -22.46
N VAL A 611 -21.53 -4.20 -21.39
CA VAL A 611 -23.00 -4.18 -21.35
C VAL A 611 -23.53 -2.75 -21.14
N ARG A 612 -22.75 -1.87 -20.49
CA ARG A 612 -23.04 -0.43 -20.40
C ARG A 612 -23.01 0.25 -21.76
N VAL A 613 -21.94 0.05 -22.54
CA VAL A 613 -21.82 0.63 -23.89
C VAL A 613 -22.86 0.04 -24.85
N GLU A 614 -23.08 -1.28 -24.81
CA GLU A 614 -24.14 -1.94 -25.60
C GLU A 614 -25.52 -1.32 -25.32
N TRP A 615 -25.87 -1.10 -24.05
CA TRP A 615 -27.14 -0.47 -23.68
C TRP A 615 -27.23 0.99 -24.15
N GLN A 616 -26.14 1.77 -24.11
CA GLN A 616 -26.14 3.14 -24.62
C GLN A 616 -26.28 3.20 -26.16
N CYS A 617 -25.66 2.28 -26.91
CA CYS A 617 -25.89 2.16 -28.35
C CYS A 617 -27.39 1.91 -28.63
N ILE A 618 -27.95 0.85 -28.02
CA ILE A 618 -29.37 0.48 -28.17
C ILE A 618 -30.29 1.64 -27.79
N LYS A 619 -29.97 2.38 -26.73
CA LYS A 619 -30.74 3.54 -26.27
C LYS A 619 -30.68 4.73 -27.24
N LEU A 620 -29.51 5.05 -27.79
CA LEU A 620 -29.39 6.08 -28.84
C LEU A 620 -30.11 5.69 -30.12
N ASP A 621 -30.11 4.41 -30.48
CA ASP A 621 -30.80 3.93 -31.68
C ASP A 621 -32.33 3.93 -31.48
N ILE A 622 -32.85 3.52 -30.32
CA ILE A 622 -34.27 3.69 -29.96
C ILE A 622 -34.68 5.16 -29.97
N LEU A 623 -33.83 6.07 -29.47
CA LEU A 623 -34.10 7.51 -29.50
C LEU A 623 -34.05 8.07 -30.92
N ALA A 624 -33.12 7.62 -31.76
CA ALA A 624 -33.07 7.98 -33.16
C ALA A 624 -34.33 7.49 -33.90
N THR A 625 -34.79 6.25 -33.69
CA THR A 625 -36.05 5.77 -34.27
C THR A 625 -37.25 6.56 -33.76
N LYS A 626 -37.35 6.84 -32.45
CA LYS A 626 -38.44 7.65 -31.90
C LYS A 626 -38.46 9.09 -32.38
N LYS A 627 -37.28 9.71 -32.53
CA LYS A 627 -37.18 11.04 -33.15
C LYS A 627 -37.55 10.96 -34.63
N LEU A 628 -37.03 9.98 -35.38
CA LEU A 628 -37.37 9.83 -36.79
C LEU A 628 -38.89 9.63 -36.99
N SER A 629 -39.56 8.85 -36.12
CA SER A 629 -41.01 8.69 -36.19
C SER A 629 -41.79 9.95 -35.80
N ALA A 630 -41.29 10.75 -34.85
CA ALA A 630 -41.90 12.03 -34.50
C ALA A 630 -41.69 13.06 -35.62
N ASP A 631 -40.46 13.19 -36.13
CA ASP A 631 -40.10 14.03 -37.27
C ASP A 631 -40.90 13.64 -38.52
N THR A 632 -41.18 12.35 -38.79
CA THR A 632 -42.06 11.94 -39.89
C THR A 632 -43.54 12.20 -39.61
N VAL A 633 -44.04 12.00 -38.38
CA VAL A 633 -45.44 12.33 -38.06
C VAL A 633 -45.67 13.84 -38.17
N GLU A 634 -44.74 14.69 -37.72
CA GLU A 634 -44.79 16.13 -37.96
C GLU A 634 -44.69 16.46 -39.46
N LEU A 635 -43.87 15.75 -40.23
CA LEU A 635 -43.75 15.96 -41.68
C LEU A 635 -45.01 15.54 -42.45
N ASP A 636 -45.61 14.41 -42.12
CA ASP A 636 -46.87 13.93 -42.70
C ASP A 636 -48.02 14.86 -42.31
N GLU A 637 -48.08 15.32 -41.05
CA GLU A 637 -48.99 16.37 -40.59
C GLU A 637 -48.77 17.72 -41.29
N ILE A 638 -47.56 18.01 -41.77
CA ILE A 638 -47.28 19.21 -42.59
C ILE A 638 -47.72 18.97 -44.04
N ILE A 639 -47.48 17.78 -44.60
CA ILE A 639 -47.85 17.40 -45.97
C ILE A 639 -49.37 17.38 -46.15
N GLU A 640 -50.14 16.83 -45.19
CA GLU A 640 -51.61 16.92 -45.19
C GLU A 640 -52.15 18.36 -45.11
N LYS A 641 -51.32 19.31 -44.64
CA LYS A 641 -51.66 20.74 -44.52
C LYS A 641 -51.11 21.58 -45.69
N VAL A 642 -50.43 20.99 -46.67
CA VAL A 642 -50.08 21.65 -47.94
C VAL A 642 -51.32 21.66 -48.84
N PRO A 643 -51.81 22.84 -49.29
CA PRO A 643 -52.91 22.87 -50.26
C PRO A 643 -52.48 22.24 -51.57
N LEU A 644 -53.29 21.32 -52.10
CA LEU A 644 -53.21 20.88 -53.49
C LEU A 644 -53.57 22.06 -54.39
N MET A 645 -52.55 22.80 -54.84
CA MET A 645 -52.70 23.85 -55.84
C MET A 645 -53.32 23.25 -57.11
N GLN A 646 -54.51 23.74 -57.45
CA GLN A 646 -55.19 23.38 -58.70
C GLN A 646 -54.43 23.92 -59.91
N GLU A 647 -54.61 23.27 -61.05
CA GLU A 647 -54.01 23.67 -62.32
C GLU A 647 -54.51 25.07 -62.74
N HIS A 648 -53.58 25.94 -63.11
CA HIS A 648 -53.84 27.12 -63.95
C HIS A 648 -52.75 27.19 -65.01
N GLU A 649 -53.17 27.09 -66.26
CA GLU A 649 -52.36 27.41 -67.43
C GLU A 649 -52.36 28.93 -67.61
N GLU A 650 -51.19 29.57 -67.65
CA GLU A 650 -51.04 30.87 -68.30
C GLU A 650 -49.60 30.99 -68.85
N GLU A 651 -49.48 31.49 -70.08
CA GLU A 651 -48.22 31.51 -70.83
C GLU A 651 -47.39 32.76 -70.52
N LEU A 652 -46.06 32.62 -70.42
CA LEU A 652 -45.12 33.72 -70.68
C LEU A 652 -43.71 33.18 -71.02
N GLU A 653 -42.99 33.94 -71.85
CA GLU A 653 -41.95 33.40 -72.74
C GLU A 653 -40.52 33.32 -72.18
N ASP A 654 -39.76 32.44 -72.85
CA ASP A 654 -38.30 32.28 -72.95
C ASP A 654 -37.36 33.10 -72.05
N THR A 655 -36.52 32.38 -71.30
CA THR A 655 -35.07 32.65 -71.32
C THR A 655 -34.26 31.40 -70.97
N ARG A 656 -33.94 30.56 -71.97
CA ARG A 656 -33.01 29.42 -71.81
C ARG A 656 -31.63 29.63 -72.42
N PRO A 657 -30.56 29.56 -71.61
CA PRO A 657 -29.30 28.96 -72.02
C PRO A 657 -29.35 27.43 -71.87
N ARG A 658 -28.86 26.70 -72.88
CA ARG A 658 -28.76 25.23 -72.86
C ARG A 658 -27.49 24.77 -72.14
N MET A 659 -27.52 23.57 -71.55
CA MET A 659 -26.63 22.46 -71.96
C MET A 659 -27.18 21.08 -71.54
N ARG A 660 -26.64 20.00 -72.12
CA ARG A 660 -27.12 18.60 -71.97
C ARG A 660 -26.19 17.76 -71.06
N PRO A 661 -26.70 16.67 -70.45
CA PRO A 661 -25.88 15.69 -69.75
C PRO A 661 -25.23 14.66 -70.69
N LEU A 662 -23.97 14.31 -70.41
CA LEU A 662 -23.14 13.19 -70.90
C LEU A 662 -21.90 13.16 -69.96
N SER A 663 -21.19 12.06 -69.64
CA SER A 663 -21.39 10.61 -69.84
C SER A 663 -20.35 9.84 -68.99
N ARG A 664 -20.56 8.54 -68.72
CA ARG A 664 -19.46 7.65 -68.27
C ARG A 664 -18.39 7.51 -69.37
N PRO A 665 -17.11 7.35 -69.00
CA PRO A 665 -16.16 6.48 -69.71
C PRO A 665 -15.95 5.16 -68.95
N ASN A 666 -15.34 4.17 -69.60
CA ASN A 666 -15.15 2.82 -69.04
C ASN A 666 -13.84 2.19 -69.58
N SER A 667 -13.17 1.39 -68.73
CA SER A 667 -12.22 0.30 -69.09
C SER A 667 -10.84 0.61 -69.75
N PHE A 668 -9.98 -0.43 -69.70
CA PHE A 668 -8.61 -0.60 -70.25
C PHE A 668 -7.45 0.16 -69.54
N SER A 669 -6.21 -0.36 -69.42
CA SER A 669 -5.63 -1.74 -69.47
C SER A 669 -4.10 -1.64 -69.15
N ALA A 670 -3.26 -2.68 -68.99
CA ALA A 670 -3.35 -4.15 -69.10
C ALA A 670 -2.22 -4.80 -68.24
N GLU A 671 -2.30 -6.11 -67.95
CA GLU A 671 -1.10 -6.93 -67.63
C GLU A 671 -1.33 -8.40 -68.07
N ALA A 672 -0.27 -9.15 -68.44
CA ALA A 672 -0.43 -10.33 -69.31
C ALA A 672 0.56 -11.49 -69.13
N SER A 673 0.01 -12.71 -69.10
CA SER A 673 0.54 -14.02 -69.56
C SER A 673 -0.67 -14.97 -69.61
N GLY A 674 -0.84 -15.95 -70.50
CA GLY A 674 0.13 -16.74 -71.27
C GLY A 674 0.30 -18.10 -70.59
N THR A 675 -0.20 -19.23 -71.09
CA THR A 675 -0.87 -19.54 -72.38
C THR A 675 -1.73 -20.82 -72.25
N GLU A 676 -2.75 -20.97 -73.12
CA GLU A 676 -3.25 -22.22 -73.78
C GLU A 676 -3.47 -23.55 -72.99
N THR A 677 -4.45 -24.42 -73.31
CA THR A 677 -5.62 -24.37 -74.23
C THR A 677 -6.70 -25.39 -73.79
N SER A 678 -7.96 -25.12 -74.19
CA SER A 678 -9.07 -26.05 -74.46
C SER A 678 -9.51 -27.11 -73.44
N SER A 679 -10.83 -27.21 -73.22
CA SER A 679 -11.48 -28.13 -72.29
C SER A 679 -12.60 -28.93 -72.94
N THR A 680 -12.94 -30.10 -72.37
CA THR A 680 -14.26 -30.75 -72.56
C THR A 680 -14.67 -31.57 -71.33
N LEU A 681 -15.98 -31.85 -71.27
CA LEU A 681 -16.71 -32.80 -70.43
C LEU A 681 -17.25 -32.37 -69.03
N ARG A 682 -18.52 -32.79 -68.87
CA ARG A 682 -19.49 -32.73 -67.76
C ARG A 682 -19.41 -34.06 -66.94
N PRO A 683 -20.22 -34.37 -65.88
CA PRO A 683 -21.55 -33.82 -65.53
C PRO A 683 -21.97 -33.63 -64.04
N SER A 684 -23.01 -32.78 -63.87
CA SER A 684 -24.31 -32.93 -63.15
C SER A 684 -24.59 -34.06 -62.12
N PRO A 685 -25.70 -34.00 -61.33
CA PRO A 685 -26.48 -32.85 -60.75
C PRO A 685 -26.95 -33.08 -59.27
N LEU A 686 -27.77 -32.19 -58.68
CA LEU A 686 -29.15 -32.52 -58.17
C LEU A 686 -29.93 -31.36 -57.50
N HIS A 687 -31.25 -31.59 -57.36
CA HIS A 687 -32.37 -30.83 -56.75
C HIS A 687 -32.21 -30.45 -55.26
N ALA A 688 -33.14 -29.74 -54.58
CA ALA A 688 -34.13 -28.67 -54.87
C ALA A 688 -34.86 -28.35 -53.52
N ASN A 689 -35.66 -27.29 -53.41
CA ASN A 689 -36.39 -26.96 -52.17
C ASN A 689 -37.85 -26.52 -52.44
N THR A 690 -38.75 -26.66 -51.46
CA THR A 690 -40.22 -26.71 -51.67
C THR A 690 -41.02 -25.46 -51.21
N ASP A 691 -42.16 -25.22 -51.88
CA ASP A 691 -43.15 -24.16 -51.60
C ASP A 691 -44.42 -24.66 -50.86
N THR A 692 -45.25 -23.71 -50.41
CA THR A 692 -46.70 -23.80 -50.04
C THR A 692 -47.08 -24.66 -48.80
N GLU A 693 -47.83 -24.17 -47.81
CA GLU A 693 -49.30 -23.85 -47.75
C GLU A 693 -50.20 -25.10 -47.85
N ARG A 694 -51.35 -25.26 -47.16
CA ARG A 694 -52.22 -24.37 -46.34
C ARG A 694 -52.93 -25.27 -45.25
N LEU A 695 -54.07 -25.05 -44.56
CA LEU A 695 -55.18 -24.07 -44.46
C LEU A 695 -55.96 -24.37 -43.12
N LEU A 696 -56.83 -23.44 -42.65
CA LEU A 696 -57.94 -23.62 -41.66
C LEU A 696 -57.57 -23.90 -40.16
N GLN A 697 -58.34 -23.48 -39.13
CA GLN A 697 -59.66 -22.79 -39.10
C GLN A 697 -59.85 -21.90 -37.83
N ALA A 698 -60.98 -21.18 -37.76
CA ALA A 698 -61.47 -20.23 -36.74
C ALA A 698 -60.69 -18.89 -36.70
N ASP A 699 -61.29 -17.76 -37.11
CA ASP A 699 -62.44 -17.04 -36.53
C ASP A 699 -62.11 -16.48 -35.15
N ALA A 700 -61.90 -15.17 -34.91
CA ALA A 700 -62.60 -13.95 -35.32
C ALA A 700 -63.38 -13.35 -34.14
N ASP A 701 -62.78 -12.35 -33.49
CA ASP A 701 -63.52 -11.17 -33.07
C ASP A 701 -62.60 -9.94 -33.11
N SER A 702 -63.15 -8.73 -33.00
CA SER A 702 -62.44 -7.48 -33.27
C SER A 702 -62.71 -6.39 -32.23
N ARG A 703 -61.76 -5.45 -32.13
CA ARG A 703 -61.77 -4.25 -31.25
C ARG A 703 -61.44 -4.51 -29.77
N GLU A 704 -60.18 -4.28 -29.42
CA GLU A 704 -59.90 -3.19 -28.47
C GLU A 704 -58.58 -2.50 -28.82
N ALA A 705 -58.27 -1.39 -28.14
CA ALA A 705 -57.44 -0.32 -28.69
C ALA A 705 -55.91 -0.55 -28.67
N GLN A 706 -55.19 0.32 -29.37
CA GLN A 706 -53.73 0.44 -29.36
C GLN A 706 -53.18 0.52 -27.92
N GLN A 707 -52.16 -0.28 -27.63
CA GLN A 707 -51.21 -0.01 -26.55
C GLN A 707 -49.79 -0.19 -27.06
N ASP A 708 -49.20 0.89 -27.55
CA ASP A 708 -47.75 0.97 -27.75
C ASP A 708 -47.04 0.74 -26.42
N GLU A 709 -46.16 -0.26 -26.35
CA GLU A 709 -45.42 -0.58 -25.12
C GLU A 709 -44.43 0.55 -24.77
N MET A 710 -44.91 1.51 -23.98
CA MET A 710 -44.10 2.59 -23.43
C MET A 710 -42.96 2.04 -22.56
N ILE A 711 -41.77 1.90 -23.17
CA ILE A 711 -40.50 2.05 -22.45
C ILE A 711 -40.58 3.38 -21.69
N ALA A 712 -40.61 3.31 -20.37
CA ALA A 712 -40.90 4.45 -19.52
C ALA A 712 -39.90 5.60 -19.77
N PRO A 713 -40.36 6.87 -19.96
CA PRO A 713 -39.47 8.01 -20.19
C PRO A 713 -38.36 8.17 -19.14
N ALA A 714 -38.61 7.73 -17.91
CA ALA A 714 -37.63 7.73 -16.82
C ALA A 714 -36.34 6.93 -17.14
N ALA A 715 -36.41 5.85 -17.93
CA ALA A 715 -35.20 5.13 -18.35
C ALA A 715 -34.29 5.95 -19.30
N ILE A 716 -34.81 7.06 -19.85
CA ILE A 716 -34.15 7.88 -20.86
C ILE A 716 -33.32 8.99 -20.20
N THR A 717 -33.90 9.75 -19.28
CA THR A 717 -33.32 10.97 -18.67
C THR A 717 -32.01 10.77 -17.91
N VAL A 718 -31.78 9.59 -17.31
CA VAL A 718 -30.57 9.33 -16.48
C VAL A 718 -29.25 9.32 -17.28
N ALA A 719 -29.30 9.33 -18.62
CA ALA A 719 -28.11 9.37 -19.46
C ALA A 719 -28.22 10.30 -20.69
N SER A 720 -29.27 11.12 -20.77
CA SER A 720 -29.45 12.11 -21.84
C SER A 720 -29.36 13.53 -21.29
N TYR A 721 -28.71 14.40 -22.05
CA TYR A 721 -28.61 15.83 -21.75
C TYR A 721 -29.97 16.54 -21.84
N PRO A 722 -30.17 17.66 -21.13
CA PRO A 722 -31.17 18.65 -21.51
C PRO A 722 -30.71 19.40 -22.79
N ASP A 723 -31.51 19.27 -23.84
CA ASP A 723 -31.79 20.27 -24.88
C ASP A 723 -30.64 21.16 -25.39
N LYS A 724 -29.79 20.60 -26.28
CA LYS A 724 -29.40 21.23 -27.57
C LYS A 724 -28.50 20.33 -28.42
N PRO A 725 -28.69 20.28 -29.76
CA PRO A 725 -27.74 19.62 -30.66
C PRO A 725 -26.49 20.48 -30.87
N GLN A 726 -25.31 19.98 -30.51
CA GLN A 726 -24.03 20.58 -30.91
C GLN A 726 -23.52 19.95 -32.22
N ALA A 727 -24.08 20.37 -33.35
CA ALA A 727 -23.51 20.11 -34.66
C ALA A 727 -23.93 21.20 -35.67
N MET A 728 -23.01 22.09 -36.03
CA MET A 728 -23.06 22.81 -37.30
C MET A 728 -21.64 23.09 -37.80
N LEU A 729 -21.45 23.11 -39.12
CA LEU A 729 -20.14 23.18 -39.76
C LEU A 729 -19.66 24.62 -39.99
N VAL A 730 -18.36 24.68 -40.29
CA VAL A 730 -17.61 25.79 -40.88
C VAL A 730 -18.40 26.58 -41.93
N SER A 731 -18.32 27.91 -41.84
CA SER A 731 -18.37 28.81 -42.99
C SER A 731 -17.07 29.61 -43.05
N HIS A 732 -16.31 29.50 -44.15
CA HIS A 732 -15.18 30.39 -44.41
C HIS A 732 -15.69 31.78 -44.83
N GLY A 733 -14.97 32.81 -44.41
CA GLY A 733 -15.18 34.20 -44.82
C GLY A 733 -14.02 35.06 -44.33
N ASP A 734 -13.13 35.45 -45.24
CA ASP A 734 -11.95 36.25 -44.92
C ASP A 734 -12.29 37.73 -44.74
N THR A 735 -11.65 38.42 -43.80
CA THR A 735 -10.68 39.52 -44.06
C THR A 735 -10.36 40.37 -42.82
N HIS A 736 -9.15 40.94 -42.84
CA HIS A 736 -8.59 42.05 -42.05
C HIS A 736 -9.60 42.98 -41.30
N HIS A 737 -9.36 43.42 -40.05
CA HIS A 737 -8.27 44.34 -39.72
C HIS A 737 -7.97 44.54 -38.20
N ARG A 738 -6.75 45.02 -37.94
CA ARG A 738 -6.15 45.43 -36.64
C ARG A 738 -6.48 46.89 -36.28
N ARG A 739 -6.89 47.19 -35.03
CA ARG A 739 -6.37 48.35 -34.25
C ARG A 739 -6.71 48.37 -32.74
N GLU A 740 -6.01 49.24 -32.00
CA GLU A 740 -6.12 49.45 -30.55
C GLU A 740 -7.15 50.52 -30.14
N SER A 741 -7.66 50.48 -28.89
CA SER A 741 -7.46 51.56 -27.86
C SER A 741 -8.43 51.46 -26.65
N SER A 742 -7.99 52.01 -25.52
CA SER A 742 -8.70 52.10 -24.21
C SER A 742 -9.17 53.55 -23.95
N PRO A 743 -9.64 53.98 -22.76
CA PRO A 743 -10.28 53.27 -21.62
C PRO A 743 -11.57 54.00 -21.12
N SER A 744 -12.22 53.54 -20.02
CA SER A 744 -12.40 54.33 -18.77
C SER A 744 -13.50 53.81 -17.80
N LYS A 745 -13.24 53.98 -16.49
CA LYS A 745 -14.19 54.13 -15.33
C LYS A 745 -15.16 52.98 -14.99
N ALA A 746 -15.63 52.80 -13.74
CA ALA A 746 -15.14 53.16 -12.39
C ALA A 746 -16.01 52.46 -11.31
N ALA A 747 -15.58 52.51 -10.04
CA ALA A 747 -16.10 51.82 -8.82
C ALA A 747 -15.64 50.35 -8.72
N THR A 748 -14.97 49.85 -7.66
CA THR A 748 -15.09 50.02 -6.18
C THR A 748 -16.39 49.43 -5.60
N GLU A 749 -16.38 48.72 -4.47
CA GLU A 749 -15.39 48.66 -3.37
C GLU A 749 -14.88 47.24 -3.07
N ASP A 750 -13.75 47.16 -2.36
CA ASP A 750 -13.16 45.92 -1.81
C ASP A 750 -13.20 45.95 -0.28
N ALA A 751 -12.92 44.81 0.37
CA ALA A 751 -13.00 44.66 1.83
C ALA A 751 -11.75 45.18 2.58
N GLU A 752 -11.89 45.51 3.87
CA GLU A 752 -11.19 44.84 4.99
C GLU A 752 -11.48 45.50 6.36
N ALA A 753 -11.54 44.69 7.42
CA ALA A 753 -11.52 45.14 8.82
C ALA A 753 -11.21 43.98 9.78
N SER A 754 -10.01 43.95 10.39
CA SER A 754 -9.72 43.29 11.68
C SER A 754 -8.24 43.42 12.08
N GLU A 755 -7.82 44.58 12.57
CA GLU A 755 -6.78 44.65 13.62
C GLU A 755 -7.38 45.34 14.86
N LEU A 756 -7.96 44.54 15.76
CA LEU A 756 -8.06 44.68 17.24
C LEU A 756 -9.15 43.77 17.81
#